data_AF-A0A0A3XVI4-F1
#
_entry.id   AF-A0A0A3XVI4-F1
#
_cell.length_a   1.000
_cell.length_b   1.000
_cell.length_c   1.000
_cell.angle_alpha   90.00
_cell.angle_beta   90.00
_cell.angle_gamma   90.00
#
_symmetry.space_group_name_H-M   'P 1'
#
loop_
_entity.id
_entity.type
_entity.pdbx_description
1 polymer ?
#
loop_
_entity_poly.entity_id
_entity_poly.type
_entity_poly.pdbx_seq_one_letter_code
_entity_poly.pdbx_strand_id
1 'polypeptide(L)'
;MTNSAPVFTSSVTRVSTSATGVQANDQSHQPVLSPDGTKVAFESYADNLVPGDTNGQPDIFVKDLTTGAITLVSTNASGVQGDGWSYQPVFSSDGTKLAFSSASDNLVPGDTNNAWDVFVKDLTTGAVTLVSTSASGAQADGFQSSNPILSPDGTKVAFYSDADNLVPDDTDHLRDIFVKDLATGAITLVAASPYNGGAGTNGGDQNGFTYAPSFSPDGTKIVFGSTTGFGAGNDIYIKDLSTGTTTLVSVSASGVHGNGGSYDPVFSPDGTKVAFYTFADNLVPGSSNIEIGNIVVKDLTTGVVTLVSANADGVPQNNGEAQKPVFSPDGTKIAFYSAADNLVPGVNGYQVYVKDLITGAVTVISTSASGMQANGYSQLPGFSADGTKLVFESSASNLVPGDTNGTSDIFVKDIAPPSVTKANLTDNGATHVSTSGAVFFTDADKTDTHTASVASQSGNLGTLTATVDDADGKVTWSYDVSHANIAPLRAGQIHADTFTLTLDDGHGGSATQSITVTLTGIDDGPVIHSATTASFAENGTDLAYHIAATDVDSPTLFYSLSGTDAALFNVSIIGDVTFKSAPDFEAPKDANHDNVYDVTVAVSDGTEITTKNVAITVTDVNDTSGGGGVLTVTGSTGFTSIDRATINISVTGNLHETGSAGVISNSTINDLGSLTETQAMLAFVNDTIAGGSIGAIVAHDGTITFDNVHLDGMSLDATSGGLIESVAGSTNTFNNVTLKAGAVFDDSAGSVLNVSGALNNSGTIELFNAAKVVLTGDATVIGNGEIKLDPGSSILNSGGHHTLDLEGGTIDGAGTIGNGDHSLTLDIGFSGTLEANGSQPLAVNTGNSVTSNGLIEAIHASLNFNDAVFNTFGTITADQGGMIDFKNGLTNGGIVNVHTGSEVDVSGNLVNNGTVLDSGVLKVDNLSGTGAVNVNNGTLVVTGNLGSNVVLTGTDSFVFGPDAKQTSGVISNYTPGTTLVLDGFDTKVNVAFDTQTNILTLTDADHHAMTLHLAPGSLIPQAHGAPPDFLV
;
A
#
# COMPACT_ATOMS: atom_id res chain seq x y z
N MET A 1 -45.31 -11.10 -30.39
CA MET A 1 -44.90 -10.49 -29.11
C MET A 1 -43.39 -10.49 -29.14
N THR A 2 -42.77 -9.34 -28.89
CA THR A 2 -41.31 -9.20 -28.89
C THR A 2 -40.79 -9.89 -27.63
N ASN A 3 -39.79 -10.75 -27.79
CA ASN A 3 -39.06 -11.34 -26.67
C ASN A 3 -38.49 -10.22 -25.79
N SER A 4 -38.71 -10.29 -24.49
CA SER A 4 -38.21 -9.33 -23.51
C SER A 4 -36.92 -9.88 -22.93
N ALA A 5 -35.86 -9.08 -22.89
CA ALA A 5 -34.62 -9.53 -22.25
C ALA A 5 -34.83 -9.66 -20.73
N PRO A 6 -34.10 -10.59 -20.07
CA PRO A 6 -34.07 -10.66 -18.62
C PRO A 6 -33.51 -9.35 -18.04
N VAL A 7 -33.81 -9.07 -16.77
CA VAL A 7 -33.34 -7.88 -16.06
C VAL A 7 -32.84 -8.31 -14.69
N PHE A 8 -31.58 -7.98 -14.37
CA PHE A 8 -31.06 -8.16 -13.01
C PHE A 8 -31.74 -7.20 -12.03
N THR A 9 -32.05 -7.69 -10.85
CA THR A 9 -32.80 -7.00 -9.81
C THR A 9 -31.97 -6.87 -8.53
N SER A 10 -32.31 -5.88 -7.71
CA SER A 10 -31.61 -5.63 -6.46
C SER A 10 -31.97 -6.64 -5.36
N SER A 11 -30.97 -6.99 -4.55
CA SER A 11 -31.10 -7.96 -3.47
C SER A 11 -31.89 -7.38 -2.28
N VAL A 12 -32.63 -8.24 -1.59
CA VAL A 12 -33.29 -7.95 -0.31
C VAL A 12 -32.96 -9.05 0.68
N THR A 13 -32.60 -8.66 1.91
CA THR A 13 -32.14 -9.59 2.95
C THR A 13 -32.88 -9.34 4.24
N ARG A 14 -33.33 -10.40 4.92
CA ARG A 14 -33.86 -10.31 6.29
C ARG A 14 -32.71 -10.16 7.29
N VAL A 15 -32.78 -9.13 8.11
CA VAL A 15 -31.82 -8.79 9.16
C VAL A 15 -32.16 -9.45 10.49
N SER A 16 -33.45 -9.54 10.86
CA SER A 16 -33.94 -10.15 12.11
C SER A 16 -33.73 -11.67 12.14
N THR A 17 -32.47 -12.08 12.26
CA THR A 17 -32.02 -13.47 12.28
C THR A 17 -30.89 -13.66 13.29
N SER A 18 -30.83 -14.86 13.89
CA SER A 18 -29.70 -15.28 14.71
C SER A 18 -28.39 -15.32 13.90
N ALA A 19 -27.25 -15.50 14.58
CA ALA A 19 -25.94 -15.63 13.92
C ALA A 19 -25.87 -16.79 12.90
N THR A 20 -26.74 -17.79 13.03
CA THR A 20 -26.83 -18.95 12.12
C THR A 20 -27.88 -18.77 11.01
N GLY A 21 -28.51 -17.61 10.92
CA GLY A 21 -29.53 -17.30 9.92
C GLY A 21 -30.95 -17.75 10.27
N VAL A 22 -31.20 -18.23 11.50
CA VAL A 22 -32.55 -18.59 11.95
C VAL A 22 -33.39 -17.32 12.16
N GLN A 23 -34.60 -17.27 11.58
CA GLN A 23 -35.54 -16.16 11.71
C GLN A 23 -35.91 -15.88 13.18
N ALA A 24 -36.09 -14.60 13.52
CA ALA A 24 -36.70 -14.17 14.78
C ALA A 24 -38.06 -14.84 14.98
N ASN A 25 -38.32 -15.38 16.17
CA ASN A 25 -39.58 -16.05 16.49
C ASN A 25 -40.71 -15.11 16.93
N ASP A 26 -40.45 -13.80 17.00
CA ASP A 26 -41.42 -12.73 17.27
C ASP A 26 -41.04 -11.46 16.49
N GLN A 27 -41.87 -10.41 16.58
CA GLN A 27 -41.74 -9.17 15.83
C GLN A 27 -40.48 -8.36 16.16
N SER A 28 -39.93 -7.69 15.14
CA SER A 28 -38.80 -6.77 15.24
C SER A 28 -39.14 -5.44 14.58
N HIS A 29 -38.72 -4.33 15.22
CA HIS A 29 -39.14 -2.97 14.86
C HIS A 29 -37.98 -1.95 14.90
N GLN A 30 -38.28 -0.73 14.46
CA GLN A 30 -37.40 0.46 14.58
C GLN A 30 -35.96 0.23 14.10
N PRO A 31 -35.75 -0.21 12.85
CA PRO A 31 -34.41 -0.49 12.39
C PRO A 31 -33.64 0.78 12.05
N VAL A 32 -32.36 0.82 12.41
CA VAL A 32 -31.45 1.92 12.10
C VAL A 32 -30.13 1.36 11.59
N LEU A 33 -29.66 1.84 10.44
CA LEU A 33 -28.36 1.49 9.89
C LEU A 33 -27.23 2.24 10.59
N SER A 34 -26.09 1.58 10.77
CA SER A 34 -24.86 2.26 11.14
C SER A 34 -24.39 3.18 10.01
N PRO A 35 -23.59 4.22 10.33
CA PRO A 35 -23.09 5.17 9.33
C PRO A 35 -22.32 4.48 8.19
N ASP A 36 -21.46 3.51 8.50
CA ASP A 36 -20.72 2.74 7.50
C ASP A 36 -21.59 1.74 6.71
N GLY A 37 -22.89 1.61 7.04
CA GLY A 37 -23.82 0.67 6.42
C GLY A 37 -23.54 -0.80 6.72
N THR A 38 -22.62 -1.11 7.64
CA THR A 38 -22.21 -2.49 7.93
C THR A 38 -23.03 -3.15 9.04
N LYS A 39 -23.79 -2.39 9.83
CA LYS A 39 -24.58 -2.89 10.96
C LYS A 39 -26.00 -2.33 10.95
N VAL A 40 -26.92 -3.08 11.53
CA VAL A 40 -28.30 -2.63 11.77
C VAL A 40 -28.61 -2.82 13.25
N ALA A 41 -29.01 -1.74 13.92
CA ALA A 41 -29.61 -1.79 15.24
C ALA A 41 -31.14 -1.89 15.09
N PHE A 42 -31.78 -2.69 15.93
CA PHE A 42 -33.24 -2.82 15.95
C PHE A 42 -33.70 -3.33 17.31
N GLU A 43 -34.98 -3.10 17.63
CA GLU A 43 -35.62 -3.72 18.79
C GLU A 43 -36.32 -5.01 18.38
N SER A 44 -36.31 -6.03 19.24
CA SER A 44 -36.97 -7.31 18.97
C SER A 44 -37.61 -7.90 20.20
N TYR A 45 -38.77 -8.51 20.01
CA TYR A 45 -39.48 -9.32 21.02
C TYR A 45 -39.01 -10.78 21.03
N ALA A 46 -38.10 -11.15 20.12
CA ALA A 46 -37.69 -12.51 19.89
C ALA A 46 -36.58 -12.96 20.86
N ASP A 47 -36.81 -14.07 21.56
CA ASP A 47 -35.86 -14.65 22.52
C ASP A 47 -34.78 -15.56 21.88
N ASN A 48 -34.88 -15.77 20.56
CA ASN A 48 -34.05 -16.74 19.83
C ASN A 48 -32.92 -16.12 19.00
N LEU A 49 -32.72 -14.80 19.07
CA LEU A 49 -31.71 -14.09 18.28
C LEU A 49 -30.29 -14.31 18.79
N VAL A 50 -30.11 -14.36 20.12
CA VAL A 50 -28.83 -14.69 20.76
C VAL A 50 -29.03 -15.70 21.89
N PRO A 51 -28.03 -16.57 22.17
CA PRO A 51 -28.02 -17.32 23.42
C PRO A 51 -27.87 -16.36 24.61
N GLY A 52 -28.80 -16.41 25.57
CA GLY A 52 -28.72 -15.62 26.81
C GLY A 52 -29.72 -14.48 26.91
N ASP A 53 -30.53 -14.24 25.89
CA ASP A 53 -31.76 -13.47 26.04
C ASP A 53 -32.80 -14.30 26.82
N THR A 54 -33.13 -13.86 28.03
CA THR A 54 -33.93 -14.65 28.98
C THR A 54 -34.95 -13.86 29.79
N ASN A 55 -35.00 -12.54 29.63
CA ASN A 55 -35.88 -11.67 30.42
C ASN A 55 -37.35 -11.70 29.92
N GLY A 56 -37.59 -12.20 28.70
CA GLY A 56 -38.91 -12.22 28.07
C GLY A 56 -39.46 -10.82 27.76
N GLN A 57 -38.57 -9.83 27.66
CA GLN A 57 -38.89 -8.44 27.32
C GLN A 57 -38.23 -8.07 25.99
N PRO A 58 -38.75 -7.06 25.28
CA PRO A 58 -38.12 -6.61 24.06
C PRO A 58 -36.80 -5.91 24.36
N ASP A 59 -35.82 -6.24 23.53
CA ASP A 59 -34.43 -5.86 23.71
C ASP A 59 -33.83 -5.25 22.44
N ILE A 60 -32.70 -4.57 22.60
CA ILE A 60 -31.97 -3.95 21.47
C ILE A 60 -30.89 -4.90 20.99
N PHE A 61 -30.90 -5.15 19.69
CA PHE A 61 -29.91 -5.97 19.01
C PHE A 61 -29.16 -5.16 17.97
N VAL A 62 -27.88 -5.49 17.76
CA VAL A 62 -27.09 -5.01 16.63
C VAL A 62 -26.63 -6.21 15.81
N LYS A 63 -27.06 -6.26 14.55
CA LYS A 63 -26.65 -7.25 13.55
C LYS A 63 -25.55 -6.66 12.69
N ASP A 64 -24.41 -7.34 12.63
CA ASP A 64 -23.36 -7.08 11.66
C ASP A 64 -23.70 -7.78 10.34
N LEU A 65 -23.88 -6.99 9.28
CA LEU A 65 -24.28 -7.46 7.96
C LEU A 65 -23.13 -8.12 7.19
N THR A 66 -21.88 -7.89 7.61
CA THR A 66 -20.68 -8.44 6.94
C THR A 66 -20.39 -9.86 7.45
N THR A 67 -20.46 -10.05 8.76
CA THR A 67 -20.12 -11.31 9.43
C THR A 67 -21.35 -12.16 9.77
N GLY A 68 -22.55 -11.55 9.79
CA GLY A 68 -23.77 -12.17 10.28
C GLY A 68 -23.85 -12.25 11.81
N ALA A 69 -22.84 -11.76 12.54
CA ALA A 69 -22.84 -11.73 14.00
C ALA A 69 -23.98 -10.84 14.53
N ILE A 70 -24.59 -11.24 15.64
CA ILE A 70 -25.66 -10.48 16.29
C ILE A 70 -25.36 -10.39 17.78
N THR A 71 -25.52 -9.19 18.32
CA THR A 71 -25.18 -8.85 19.71
C THR A 71 -26.38 -8.23 20.40
N LEU A 72 -26.70 -8.70 21.61
CA LEU A 72 -27.62 -8.04 22.53
C LEU A 72 -26.94 -6.81 23.14
N VAL A 73 -27.52 -5.63 22.93
CA VAL A 73 -26.91 -4.34 23.29
C VAL A 73 -27.53 -3.72 24.54
N SER A 74 -28.79 -4.02 24.87
CA SER A 74 -29.45 -3.66 26.14
C SER A 74 -28.89 -4.47 27.31
N THR A 75 -27.60 -4.29 27.59
CA THR A 75 -26.86 -4.89 28.70
C THR A 75 -26.07 -3.82 29.42
N ASN A 76 -25.78 -4.05 30.70
CA ASN A 76 -24.83 -3.23 31.44
C ASN A 76 -23.39 -3.39 30.92
N ALA A 77 -22.46 -2.63 31.49
CA ALA A 77 -21.05 -2.59 31.06
C ALA A 77 -20.29 -3.92 31.21
N SER A 78 -20.80 -4.86 32.01
CA SER A 78 -20.23 -6.21 32.15
C SER A 78 -20.91 -7.25 31.26
N GLY A 79 -21.83 -6.83 30.39
CA GLY A 79 -22.57 -7.73 29.49
C GLY A 79 -23.80 -8.40 30.10
N VAL A 80 -24.24 -8.01 31.30
CA VAL A 80 -25.47 -8.57 31.92
C VAL A 80 -26.70 -7.91 31.31
N GLN A 81 -27.64 -8.71 30.83
CA GLN A 81 -28.90 -8.29 30.21
C GLN A 81 -29.73 -7.36 31.12
N GLY A 82 -30.34 -6.35 30.49
CA GLY A 82 -31.33 -5.47 31.11
C GLY A 82 -32.54 -6.25 31.61
N ASP A 83 -33.10 -5.87 32.75
CA ASP A 83 -34.28 -6.55 33.31
C ASP A 83 -35.63 -5.94 32.91
N GLY A 84 -35.59 -4.86 32.12
CA GLY A 84 -36.76 -4.16 31.59
C GLY A 84 -36.76 -4.02 30.07
N TRP A 85 -37.77 -3.31 29.56
CA TRP A 85 -37.99 -3.12 28.13
C TRP A 85 -36.96 -2.13 27.57
N SER A 86 -36.46 -2.37 26.34
CA SER A 86 -35.53 -1.45 25.67
C SER A 86 -35.95 -1.17 24.22
N TYR A 87 -35.99 0.11 23.84
CA TYR A 87 -36.53 0.57 22.55
C TYR A 87 -35.73 1.70 21.90
N GLN A 88 -36.05 1.98 20.63
CA GLN A 88 -35.64 3.18 19.88
C GLN A 88 -34.11 3.37 19.79
N PRO A 89 -33.39 2.40 19.21
CA PRO A 89 -31.94 2.50 19.08
C PRO A 89 -31.53 3.53 18.01
N VAL A 90 -30.49 4.31 18.29
CA VAL A 90 -29.91 5.28 17.33
C VAL A 90 -28.39 5.28 17.43
N PHE A 91 -27.70 5.14 16.29
CA PHE A 91 -26.23 5.20 16.22
C PHE A 91 -25.71 6.64 16.30
N SER A 92 -24.50 6.80 16.85
CA SER A 92 -23.67 7.96 16.55
C SER A 92 -23.20 7.96 15.10
N SER A 93 -22.83 9.12 14.58
CA SER A 93 -22.34 9.31 13.20
C SER A 93 -21.03 8.59 12.88
N ASP A 94 -20.25 8.21 13.88
CA ASP A 94 -19.05 7.38 13.77
C ASP A 94 -19.32 5.89 14.05
N GLY A 95 -20.55 5.52 14.41
CA GLY A 95 -20.97 4.16 14.73
C GLY A 95 -20.41 3.60 16.04
N THR A 96 -19.70 4.40 16.85
CA THR A 96 -19.05 3.93 18.08
C THR A 96 -19.96 3.90 19.29
N LYS A 97 -21.12 4.58 19.23
CA LYS A 97 -22.10 4.66 20.31
C LYS A 97 -23.50 4.31 19.81
N LEU A 98 -24.31 3.77 20.71
CA LEU A 98 -25.74 3.56 20.50
C LEU A 98 -26.52 4.21 21.64
N ALA A 99 -27.39 5.16 21.31
CA ALA A 99 -28.38 5.69 22.23
C ALA A 99 -29.66 4.86 22.15
N PHE A 100 -30.31 4.62 23.28
CA PHE A 100 -31.59 3.91 23.34
C PHE A 100 -32.34 4.27 24.63
N SER A 101 -33.62 3.93 24.69
CA SER A 101 -34.44 4.07 25.88
C SER A 101 -34.63 2.73 26.56
N SER A 102 -34.61 2.69 27.90
CA SER A 102 -34.86 1.45 28.65
C SER A 102 -35.60 1.72 29.95
N ALA A 103 -36.42 0.76 30.37
CA ALA A 103 -37.03 0.73 31.71
C ALA A 103 -36.27 -0.18 32.69
N SER A 104 -35.08 -0.64 32.30
CA SER A 104 -34.23 -1.51 33.13
C SER A 104 -33.48 -0.70 34.18
N ASP A 105 -33.53 -1.13 35.44
CA ASP A 105 -32.84 -0.44 36.55
C ASP A 105 -31.38 -0.91 36.75
N ASN A 106 -30.99 -1.96 36.02
CA ASN A 106 -29.73 -2.67 36.22
C ASN A 106 -28.66 -2.37 35.15
N LEU A 107 -28.93 -1.44 34.21
CA LEU A 107 -28.01 -1.08 33.12
C LEU A 107 -26.83 -0.24 33.59
N VAL A 108 -27.03 0.62 34.59
CA VAL A 108 -25.98 1.40 35.23
C VAL A 108 -26.15 1.42 36.76
N PRO A 109 -25.05 1.45 37.53
CA PRO A 109 -25.14 1.65 38.97
C PRO A 109 -25.76 3.01 39.30
N GLY A 110 -26.77 3.01 40.17
CA GLY A 110 -27.42 4.23 40.65
C GLY A 110 -28.72 4.57 39.92
N ASP A 111 -29.12 3.81 38.91
CA ASP A 111 -30.50 3.81 38.42
C ASP A 111 -31.46 3.26 39.47
N THR A 112 -32.43 4.08 39.90
CA THR A 112 -33.27 3.80 41.07
C THR A 112 -34.71 4.30 40.96
N ASN A 113 -35.06 4.94 39.84
CA ASN A 113 -36.36 5.59 39.68
C ASN A 113 -37.45 4.63 39.14
N ASN A 114 -37.07 3.44 38.63
CA ASN A 114 -37.96 2.49 37.96
C ASN A 114 -38.78 3.14 36.83
N ALA A 115 -38.19 4.11 36.12
CA ALA A 115 -38.82 4.85 35.04
C ALA A 115 -38.21 4.47 33.69
N TRP A 116 -38.76 5.01 32.61
CA TRP A 116 -38.08 4.96 31.32
C TRP A 116 -36.98 6.00 31.29
N ASP A 117 -35.78 5.56 30.97
CA ASP A 117 -34.59 6.38 30.93
C ASP A 117 -33.88 6.29 29.59
N VAL A 118 -33.07 7.31 29.31
CA VAL A 118 -32.27 7.38 28.09
C VAL A 118 -30.84 7.00 28.42
N PHE A 119 -30.30 6.04 27.68
CA PHE A 119 -28.94 5.54 27.84
C PHE A 119 -28.13 5.77 26.57
N VAL A 120 -26.83 5.95 26.73
CA VAL A 120 -25.84 5.85 25.65
C VAL A 120 -24.86 4.76 26.02
N LYS A 121 -24.74 3.76 25.16
CA LYS A 121 -23.73 2.71 25.27
C LYS A 121 -22.61 2.94 24.27
N ASP A 122 -21.39 2.94 24.78
CA ASP A 122 -20.19 2.89 23.98
C ASP A 122 -19.98 1.44 23.50
N LEU A 123 -20.06 1.24 22.19
CA LEU A 123 -19.98 -0.09 21.57
C LEU A 123 -18.54 -0.63 21.53
N THR A 124 -17.55 0.21 21.81
CA THR A 124 -16.13 -0.20 21.81
C THR A 124 -15.71 -0.71 23.19
N THR A 125 -16.13 -0.01 24.25
CA THR A 125 -15.74 -0.29 25.64
C THR A 125 -16.83 -1.03 26.41
N GLY A 126 -18.06 -1.03 25.92
CA GLY A 126 -19.24 -1.54 26.62
C GLY A 126 -19.80 -0.58 27.69
N ALA A 127 -19.14 0.55 27.97
CA ALA A 127 -19.57 1.50 28.99
C ALA A 127 -20.97 2.04 28.71
N VAL A 128 -21.81 2.15 29.74
CA VAL A 128 -23.18 2.67 29.64
C VAL A 128 -23.30 3.93 30.48
N THR A 129 -23.87 4.99 29.88
CA THR A 129 -24.11 6.29 30.50
C THR A 129 -25.59 6.58 30.55
N LEU A 130 -26.12 6.92 31.73
CA LEU A 130 -27.48 7.45 31.89
C LEU A 130 -27.52 8.94 31.50
N VAL A 131 -28.33 9.25 30.49
CA VAL A 131 -28.41 10.57 29.85
C VAL A 131 -29.48 11.46 30.49
N SER A 132 -30.61 10.87 30.89
CA SER A 132 -31.76 11.53 31.53
C SER A 132 -31.43 11.98 32.96
N THR A 133 -30.49 12.91 33.05
CA THR A 133 -30.01 13.52 34.30
C THR A 133 -29.92 15.04 34.18
N SER A 134 -30.15 15.74 35.29
CA SER A 134 -29.90 17.17 35.41
C SER A 134 -28.40 17.50 35.29
N ALA A 135 -28.07 18.79 35.22
CA ALA A 135 -26.66 19.22 35.12
C ALA A 135 -25.78 18.79 36.31
N SER A 136 -26.37 18.52 37.48
CA SER A 136 -25.65 18.01 38.66
C SER A 136 -25.57 16.48 38.72
N GLY A 137 -26.16 15.78 37.75
CA GLY A 137 -26.24 14.32 37.69
C GLY A 137 -27.42 13.71 38.46
N ALA A 138 -28.38 14.52 38.93
CA ALA A 138 -29.61 13.96 39.51
C ALA A 138 -30.48 13.34 38.41
N GLN A 139 -31.07 12.18 38.66
CA GLN A 139 -31.93 11.48 37.71
C GLN A 139 -33.23 12.24 37.44
N ALA A 140 -33.73 12.10 36.22
CA ALA A 140 -35.10 12.47 35.88
C ALA A 140 -36.08 11.86 36.89
N ASP A 141 -36.97 12.68 37.44
CA ASP A 141 -38.03 12.26 38.37
C ASP A 141 -39.41 12.08 37.71
N GLY A 142 -39.47 12.30 36.40
CA GLY A 142 -40.60 11.93 35.55
C GLY A 142 -40.70 10.43 35.33
N PHE A 143 -41.84 9.99 34.77
CA PHE A 143 -42.07 8.58 34.47
C PHE A 143 -41.43 8.15 33.15
N GLN A 144 -41.17 9.09 32.23
CA GLN A 144 -40.74 8.77 30.88
C GLN A 144 -39.74 9.75 30.27
N SER A 145 -38.49 9.30 30.16
CA SER A 145 -37.49 9.81 29.21
C SER A 145 -37.35 8.87 28.00
N SER A 146 -37.49 9.38 26.77
CA SER A 146 -37.51 8.52 25.56
C SER A 146 -37.07 9.21 24.25
N ASN A 147 -37.01 8.46 23.15
CA ASN A 147 -36.67 8.91 21.79
C ASN A 147 -35.35 9.68 21.68
N PRO A 148 -34.22 9.05 22.05
CA PRO A 148 -32.93 9.69 21.91
C PRO A 148 -32.57 9.91 20.45
N ILE A 149 -31.90 11.02 20.18
CA ILE A 149 -31.17 11.28 18.95
C ILE A 149 -29.78 11.82 19.27
N LEU A 150 -28.77 11.37 18.55
CA LEU A 150 -27.39 11.85 18.72
C LEU A 150 -27.09 13.01 17.77
N SER A 151 -26.31 13.98 18.24
CA SER A 151 -25.76 15.01 17.36
C SER A 151 -24.76 14.43 16.35
N PRO A 152 -24.52 15.09 15.21
CA PRO A 152 -23.60 14.60 14.18
C PRO A 152 -22.15 14.44 14.64
N ASP A 153 -21.75 15.07 15.74
CA ASP A 153 -20.43 14.91 16.37
C ASP A 153 -20.44 13.89 17.54
N GLY A 154 -21.60 13.31 17.85
CA GLY A 154 -21.78 12.35 18.95
C GLY A 154 -21.57 12.94 20.35
N THR A 155 -21.56 14.27 20.50
CA THR A 155 -21.31 14.95 21.79
C THR A 155 -22.57 15.31 22.55
N LYS A 156 -23.74 15.34 21.89
CA LYS A 156 -25.02 15.72 22.49
C LYS A 156 -26.09 14.69 22.18
N VAL A 157 -27.04 14.55 23.10
CA VAL A 157 -28.25 13.74 22.93
C VAL A 157 -29.46 14.64 23.09
N ALA A 158 -30.35 14.68 22.09
CA ALA A 158 -31.69 15.22 22.30
C ALA A 158 -32.67 14.09 22.62
N PHE A 159 -33.61 14.34 23.52
CA PHE A 159 -34.57 13.33 23.98
C PHE A 159 -35.83 14.00 24.55
N TYR A 160 -36.89 13.21 24.70
CA TYR A 160 -38.09 13.61 25.43
C TYR A 160 -37.95 13.28 26.90
N SER A 161 -38.48 14.13 27.77
CA SER A 161 -38.68 13.81 29.18
C SER A 161 -39.91 14.51 29.73
N ASP A 162 -40.66 13.85 30.61
CA ASP A 162 -41.73 14.45 31.42
C ASP A 162 -41.27 14.87 32.84
N ALA A 163 -39.96 14.82 33.09
CA ALA A 163 -39.35 15.20 34.37
C ALA A 163 -39.21 16.71 34.51
N ASP A 164 -39.55 17.25 35.67
CA ASP A 164 -39.49 18.68 35.96
C ASP A 164 -38.18 19.10 36.66
N ASN A 165 -37.30 18.14 36.98
CA ASN A 165 -36.04 18.41 37.67
C ASN A 165 -34.79 18.49 36.78
N LEU A 166 -34.95 18.34 35.45
CA LEU A 166 -33.84 18.32 34.51
C LEU A 166 -33.20 19.71 34.34
N VAL A 167 -34.03 20.76 34.29
CA VAL A 167 -33.59 22.16 34.29
C VAL A 167 -34.39 22.97 35.31
N PRO A 168 -33.84 24.04 35.92
CA PRO A 168 -34.54 24.80 36.96
C PRO A 168 -35.82 25.54 36.51
N ASP A 169 -35.95 25.81 35.21
CA ASP A 169 -37.04 26.62 34.64
C ASP A 169 -38.19 25.77 34.07
N ASP A 170 -38.08 24.45 34.13
CA ASP A 170 -39.16 23.51 33.82
C ASP A 170 -39.82 23.07 35.13
N THR A 171 -41.15 23.11 35.18
CA THR A 171 -41.93 22.83 36.40
C THR A 171 -43.27 22.16 36.13
N ASP A 172 -43.54 21.73 34.89
CA ASP A 172 -44.91 21.41 34.46
C ASP A 172 -45.23 19.91 34.39
N HIS A 173 -44.22 19.03 34.53
CA HIS A 173 -44.33 17.57 34.39
C HIS A 173 -44.97 17.15 33.05
N LEU A 174 -44.80 17.95 32.01
CA LEU A 174 -45.22 17.62 30.66
C LEU A 174 -44.02 17.15 29.85
N ARG A 175 -44.30 16.41 28.79
CA ARG A 175 -43.26 15.89 27.91
C ARG A 175 -42.61 17.04 27.13
N ASP A 176 -41.35 17.30 27.40
CA ASP A 176 -40.55 18.36 26.79
C ASP A 176 -39.36 17.80 26.00
N ILE A 177 -38.74 18.64 25.16
CA ILE A 177 -37.49 18.27 24.46
C ILE A 177 -36.30 18.86 25.18
N PHE A 178 -35.35 18.01 25.54
CA PHE A 178 -34.08 18.40 26.14
C PHE A 178 -32.92 18.05 25.22
N VAL A 179 -31.83 18.80 25.34
CA VAL A 179 -30.51 18.44 24.77
C VAL A 179 -29.51 18.35 25.91
N LYS A 180 -28.93 17.17 26.11
CA LYS A 180 -27.84 16.90 27.06
C LYS A 180 -26.50 16.90 26.32
N ASP A 181 -25.55 17.69 26.80
CA ASP A 181 -24.16 17.62 26.39
C ASP A 181 -23.43 16.55 27.23
N LEU A 182 -22.91 15.53 26.55
CA LEU A 182 -22.31 14.35 27.19
C LEU A 182 -20.93 14.65 27.80
N ALA A 183 -20.23 15.69 27.33
CA ALA A 183 -18.90 16.03 27.81
C ALA A 183 -18.94 16.90 29.07
N THR A 184 -19.85 17.87 29.09
CA THR A 184 -19.98 18.85 30.17
C THR A 184 -21.07 18.51 31.18
N GLY A 185 -22.02 17.65 30.81
CA GLY A 185 -23.23 17.36 31.58
C GLY A 185 -24.29 18.46 31.50
N ALA A 186 -24.04 19.56 30.77
CA ALA A 186 -25.00 20.64 30.60
C ALA A 186 -26.27 20.13 29.90
N ILE A 187 -27.43 20.63 30.33
CA ILE A 187 -28.73 20.25 29.78
C ILE A 187 -29.53 21.51 29.44
N THR A 188 -30.09 21.54 28.24
CA THR A 188 -30.84 22.69 27.69
C THR A 188 -32.25 22.26 27.35
N LEU A 189 -33.25 22.99 27.84
CA LEU A 189 -34.63 22.87 27.38
C LEU A 189 -34.77 23.47 25.97
N VAL A 190 -35.13 22.64 24.99
CA VAL A 190 -35.34 23.04 23.60
C VAL A 190 -36.72 23.64 23.44
N ALA A 191 -37.75 22.93 23.86
CA ALA A 191 -39.13 23.37 23.74
C ALA A 191 -39.96 22.77 24.89
N ALA A 192 -40.75 23.64 25.52
CA ALA A 192 -41.74 23.27 26.53
C ALA A 192 -43.09 23.00 25.87
N SER A 193 -43.77 21.95 26.32
CA SER A 193 -45.12 21.61 25.90
C SER A 193 -46.14 22.52 26.58
N PRO A 194 -47.15 23.04 25.87
CA PRO A 194 -48.15 23.90 26.49
C PRO A 194 -49.11 23.08 27.37
N TYR A 195 -49.24 23.45 28.65
CA TYR A 195 -50.23 22.87 29.56
C TYR A 195 -51.67 23.07 29.06
N ASN A 196 -52.28 21.99 28.55
CA ASN A 196 -53.65 22.01 28.03
C ASN A 196 -54.67 21.59 29.10
N GLY A 197 -54.61 22.19 30.29
CA GLY A 197 -55.77 22.42 31.17
C GLY A 197 -56.61 21.22 31.65
N GLY A 198 -56.10 19.99 31.68
CA GLY A 198 -56.85 18.82 32.16
C GLY A 198 -56.18 18.16 33.36
N ALA A 199 -56.85 18.13 34.52
CA ALA A 199 -56.40 17.34 35.66
C ALA A 199 -56.58 15.84 35.35
N GLY A 200 -55.53 15.21 34.81
CA GLY A 200 -55.43 13.78 34.60
C GLY A 200 -54.22 13.23 35.36
N THR A 201 -54.46 12.35 36.33
CA THR A 201 -53.43 11.56 37.00
C THR A 201 -53.06 10.37 36.11
N ASN A 202 -51.76 10.16 35.90
CA ASN A 202 -51.07 9.07 35.18
C ASN A 202 -50.78 9.36 33.69
N GLY A 203 -49.48 9.40 33.38
CA GLY A 203 -48.89 9.65 32.06
C GLY A 203 -49.25 8.61 31.01
N GLY A 204 -50.39 8.83 30.33
CA GLY A 204 -50.80 8.11 29.14
C GLY A 204 -51.64 9.02 28.25
N ASP A 205 -51.14 9.28 27.04
CA ASP A 205 -51.79 9.85 25.86
C ASP A 205 -52.85 10.94 26.08
N GLN A 206 -52.48 12.24 26.01
CA GLN A 206 -53.40 13.32 25.60
C GLN A 206 -52.67 14.57 25.00
N ASN A 207 -52.62 14.63 23.66
CA ASN A 207 -52.95 15.79 22.80
C ASN A 207 -52.17 17.12 22.80
N GLY A 208 -50.90 17.16 23.19
CA GLY A 208 -50.01 18.28 22.86
C GLY A 208 -48.56 17.85 22.98
N PHE A 209 -47.84 17.75 21.87
CA PHE A 209 -46.58 17.04 21.87
C PHE A 209 -45.54 17.75 21.01
N THR A 210 -44.32 17.77 21.55
CA THR A 210 -43.14 18.13 20.79
C THR A 210 -42.52 16.84 20.23
N TYR A 211 -42.33 16.71 18.92
CA TYR A 211 -41.97 15.43 18.27
C TYR A 211 -40.81 15.52 17.27
N ALA A 212 -40.20 14.35 17.05
CA ALA A 212 -39.16 13.98 16.10
C ALA A 212 -38.07 15.06 15.98
N PRO A 213 -37.31 15.32 17.06
CA PRO A 213 -36.19 16.22 16.98
C PRO A 213 -35.18 15.68 15.97
N SER A 214 -34.54 16.56 15.23
CA SER A 214 -33.40 16.25 14.38
C SER A 214 -32.38 17.38 14.47
N PHE A 215 -31.12 17.04 14.69
CA PHE A 215 -30.03 18.03 14.62
C PHE A 215 -29.79 18.48 13.18
N SER A 216 -29.37 19.73 13.01
CA SER A 216 -28.71 20.17 11.78
C SER A 216 -27.36 19.45 11.62
N PRO A 217 -26.82 19.31 10.39
CA PRO A 217 -25.56 18.60 10.15
C PRO A 217 -24.34 19.15 10.91
N ASP A 218 -24.36 20.44 11.25
CA ASP A 218 -23.33 21.10 12.07
C ASP A 218 -23.59 21.01 13.59
N GLY A 219 -24.71 20.39 14.00
CA GLY A 219 -25.12 20.25 15.41
C GLY A 219 -25.56 21.54 16.10
N THR A 220 -25.63 22.68 15.39
CA THR A 220 -25.91 23.99 16.01
C THR A 220 -27.41 24.29 16.16
N LYS A 221 -28.26 23.57 15.43
CA LYS A 221 -29.72 23.76 15.41
C LYS A 221 -30.43 22.42 15.61
N ILE A 222 -31.67 22.51 16.06
CA ILE A 222 -32.57 21.37 16.18
C ILE A 222 -33.92 21.73 15.56
N VAL A 223 -34.42 20.86 14.69
CA VAL A 223 -35.77 20.97 14.12
C VAL A 223 -36.70 20.03 14.89
N PHE A 224 -37.92 20.47 15.16
CA PHE A 224 -38.90 19.71 15.95
C PHE A 224 -40.33 20.14 15.61
N GLY A 225 -41.30 19.26 15.83
CA GLY A 225 -42.73 19.62 15.82
C GLY A 225 -43.17 20.16 17.18
N SER A 226 -44.10 21.11 17.26
CA SER A 226 -44.72 21.61 18.50
C SER A 226 -46.14 22.13 18.25
N THR A 227 -47.01 22.12 19.26
CA THR A 227 -48.36 22.70 19.21
C THR A 227 -48.42 24.22 19.47
N THR A 228 -47.30 24.90 19.71
CA THR A 228 -47.29 26.33 20.11
C THR A 228 -47.26 27.29 18.91
N GLY A 229 -48.40 27.58 18.27
CA GLY A 229 -48.50 28.50 17.12
C GLY A 229 -49.95 28.87 16.75
N PHE A 230 -50.19 29.94 16.00
CA PHE A 230 -51.50 30.56 15.71
C PHE A 230 -52.47 29.72 14.82
N GLY A 231 -52.58 28.39 15.04
CA GLY A 231 -53.39 27.46 14.23
C GLY A 231 -53.96 26.26 15.01
N ALA A 232 -54.74 25.40 14.33
CA ALA A 232 -55.52 24.30 14.90
C ALA A 232 -54.81 22.92 14.91
N GLY A 233 -53.47 22.86 14.87
CA GLY A 233 -52.69 21.62 14.81
C GLY A 233 -51.18 21.78 15.13
N ASN A 234 -50.39 20.71 14.96
CA ASN A 234 -48.94 20.70 15.17
C ASN A 234 -48.18 21.48 14.08
N ASP A 235 -47.11 22.18 14.45
CA ASP A 235 -46.28 23.01 13.57
C ASP A 235 -44.80 22.64 13.68
N ILE A 236 -44.00 22.93 12.64
CA ILE A 236 -42.56 22.63 12.64
C ILE A 236 -41.76 23.88 12.98
N TYR A 237 -40.78 23.76 13.88
CA TYR A 237 -39.90 24.83 14.31
C TYR A 237 -38.43 24.42 14.22
N ILE A 238 -37.55 25.41 14.07
CA ILE A 238 -36.10 25.26 14.26
C ILE A 238 -35.69 26.12 15.45
N LYS A 239 -34.97 25.53 16.42
CA LYS A 239 -34.27 26.27 17.47
C LYS A 239 -32.78 26.28 17.20
N ASP A 240 -32.20 27.47 17.21
CA ASP A 240 -30.76 27.67 17.23
C ASP A 240 -30.25 27.53 18.66
N LEU A 241 -29.40 26.53 18.90
CA LEU A 241 -28.94 26.17 20.24
C LEU A 241 -27.90 27.16 20.78
N SER A 242 -27.25 27.94 19.91
CA SER A 242 -26.25 28.93 20.29
C SER A 242 -26.88 30.25 20.75
N THR A 243 -27.99 30.64 20.11
CA THR A 243 -28.68 31.91 20.39
C THR A 243 -29.98 31.75 21.18
N GLY A 244 -30.54 30.53 21.22
CA GLY A 244 -31.87 30.24 21.76
C GLY A 244 -33.03 30.64 20.84
N THR A 245 -32.76 31.19 19.64
CA THR A 245 -33.79 31.70 18.72
C THR A 245 -34.62 30.55 18.14
N THR A 246 -35.96 30.68 18.17
CA THR A 246 -36.89 29.70 17.60
C THR A 246 -37.64 30.28 16.40
N THR A 247 -37.67 29.56 15.28
CA THR A 247 -38.27 30.01 14.00
C THR A 247 -39.29 28.99 13.48
N LEU A 248 -40.47 29.44 13.05
CA LEU A 248 -41.51 28.61 12.43
C LEU A 248 -41.12 28.22 10.99
N VAL A 249 -41.21 26.94 10.66
CA VAL A 249 -40.85 26.34 9.36
C VAL A 249 -42.08 26.00 8.52
N SER A 250 -43.20 25.60 9.13
CA SER A 250 -44.46 25.22 8.47
C SER A 250 -45.23 26.43 7.91
N VAL A 251 -44.54 27.23 7.10
CA VAL A 251 -45.05 28.38 6.36
C VAL A 251 -44.78 28.23 4.86
N SER A 252 -45.67 28.76 4.03
CA SER A 252 -45.49 28.83 2.58
C SER A 252 -44.30 29.73 2.20
N ALA A 253 -43.96 29.78 0.91
CA ALA A 253 -42.90 30.66 0.40
C ALA A 253 -43.16 32.16 0.63
N SER A 254 -44.42 32.56 0.77
CA SER A 254 -44.81 33.94 1.11
C SER A 254 -44.93 34.18 2.62
N GLY A 255 -44.59 33.19 3.45
CA GLY A 255 -44.67 33.27 4.91
C GLY A 255 -46.08 33.04 5.47
N VAL A 256 -47.01 32.49 4.68
CA VAL A 256 -48.36 32.16 5.16
C VAL A 256 -48.31 30.85 5.95
N HIS A 257 -48.86 30.86 7.16
CA HIS A 257 -48.93 29.68 8.03
C HIS A 257 -49.75 28.54 7.41
N GLY A 258 -49.26 27.31 7.55
CA GLY A 258 -49.97 26.08 7.20
C GLY A 258 -51.34 25.97 7.86
N ASN A 259 -52.35 25.52 7.12
CA ASN A 259 -53.72 25.33 7.62
C ASN A 259 -54.02 23.91 8.15
N GLY A 260 -53.01 23.06 8.27
CA GLY A 260 -53.10 21.69 8.78
C GLY A 260 -51.84 21.29 9.56
N GLY A 261 -51.94 20.22 10.35
CA GLY A 261 -50.83 19.76 11.20
C GLY A 261 -49.64 19.25 10.39
N SER A 262 -48.43 19.47 10.92
CA SER A 262 -47.14 19.07 10.33
C SER A 262 -46.26 18.33 11.35
N TYR A 263 -45.50 17.34 10.89
CA TYR A 263 -44.89 16.31 11.74
C TYR A 263 -43.62 15.69 11.09
N ASP A 264 -42.86 14.94 11.89
CA ASP A 264 -41.62 14.24 11.51
C ASP A 264 -40.64 15.09 10.68
N PRO A 265 -40.16 16.22 11.20
CA PRO A 265 -39.22 17.04 10.47
C PRO A 265 -37.80 16.44 10.49
N VAL A 266 -37.10 16.54 9.37
CA VAL A 266 -35.69 16.13 9.24
C VAL A 266 -34.92 17.15 8.40
N PHE A 267 -33.69 17.46 8.80
CA PHE A 267 -32.79 18.29 7.99
C PHE A 267 -32.25 17.52 6.79
N SER A 268 -32.02 18.22 5.68
CA SER A 268 -31.16 17.69 4.63
C SER A 268 -29.70 17.58 5.12
N PRO A 269 -28.88 16.68 4.53
CA PRO A 269 -27.48 16.48 4.93
C PRO A 269 -26.59 17.73 4.77
N ASP A 270 -26.97 18.67 3.91
CA ASP A 270 -26.32 19.97 3.74
C ASP A 270 -26.89 21.08 4.64
N GLY A 271 -27.96 20.77 5.41
CA GLY A 271 -28.64 21.69 6.32
C GLY A 271 -29.46 22.78 5.64
N THR A 272 -29.56 22.77 4.31
CA THR A 272 -30.24 23.84 3.53
C THR A 272 -31.75 23.64 3.43
N LYS A 273 -32.27 22.46 3.78
CA LYS A 273 -33.69 22.09 3.63
C LYS A 273 -34.20 21.35 4.86
N VAL A 274 -35.51 21.35 5.03
CA VAL A 274 -36.24 20.51 5.97
C VAL A 274 -37.33 19.75 5.23
N ALA A 275 -37.34 18.43 5.34
CA ALA A 275 -38.46 17.61 4.93
C ALA A 275 -39.38 17.35 6.12
N PHE A 276 -40.69 17.32 5.90
CA PHE A 276 -41.68 16.97 6.92
C PHE A 276 -42.96 16.48 6.24
N TYR A 277 -43.79 15.73 6.96
CA TYR A 277 -45.12 15.40 6.48
C TYR A 277 -46.17 16.39 7.02
N THR A 278 -47.19 16.71 6.23
CA THR A 278 -48.16 17.75 6.55
C THR A 278 -49.55 17.45 5.97
N PHE A 279 -50.58 17.84 6.72
CA PHE A 279 -51.97 17.89 6.24
C PHE A 279 -52.35 19.27 5.69
N ALA A 280 -51.43 20.24 5.72
CA ALA A 280 -51.68 21.58 5.19
C ALA A 280 -51.69 21.57 3.66
N ASP A 281 -52.75 22.13 3.06
CA ASP A 281 -52.92 22.19 1.60
C ASP A 281 -52.45 23.53 1.00
N ASN A 282 -52.10 24.50 1.85
CA ASN A 282 -51.74 25.86 1.47
C ASN A 282 -50.24 26.15 1.52
N LEU A 283 -49.41 25.16 1.87
CA LEU A 283 -47.94 25.30 1.90
C LEU A 283 -47.33 25.26 0.50
N VAL A 284 -47.93 24.48 -0.41
CA VAL A 284 -47.52 24.36 -1.83
C VAL A 284 -48.55 25.06 -2.71
N PRO A 285 -48.17 26.07 -3.54
CA PRO A 285 -49.13 26.75 -4.40
C PRO A 285 -49.80 25.79 -5.41
N GLY A 286 -51.13 25.71 -5.39
CA GLY A 286 -51.90 24.91 -6.36
C GLY A 286 -52.11 23.44 -5.99
N SER A 287 -51.65 22.97 -4.82
CA SER A 287 -52.07 21.67 -4.29
C SER A 287 -53.54 21.73 -3.87
N SER A 288 -54.37 20.83 -4.40
CA SER A 288 -55.82 20.75 -4.11
C SER A 288 -56.20 19.45 -3.40
N ASN A 289 -55.22 18.74 -2.84
CA ASN A 289 -55.46 17.48 -2.15
C ASN A 289 -55.83 17.72 -0.70
N ILE A 290 -57.13 17.75 -0.49
CA ILE A 290 -57.81 17.99 0.78
C ILE A 290 -57.61 16.74 1.67
N GLU A 291 -57.07 16.93 2.87
CA GLU A 291 -57.07 16.00 4.02
C GLU A 291 -56.16 14.75 3.99
N ILE A 292 -55.28 14.56 2.98
CA ILE A 292 -54.32 13.44 2.97
C ILE A 292 -52.94 13.93 3.42
N GLY A 293 -52.26 13.22 4.33
CA GLY A 293 -50.92 13.58 4.80
C GLY A 293 -49.85 13.45 3.70
N ASN A 294 -49.20 14.56 3.34
CA ASN A 294 -48.22 14.67 2.25
C ASN A 294 -46.81 14.96 2.75
N ILE A 295 -45.80 14.45 2.04
CA ILE A 295 -44.40 14.81 2.29
C ILE A 295 -44.07 16.07 1.50
N VAL A 296 -43.50 17.06 2.18
CA VAL A 296 -43.01 18.30 1.57
C VAL A 296 -41.57 18.58 1.98
N VAL A 297 -40.85 19.31 1.13
CA VAL A 297 -39.49 19.81 1.41
C VAL A 297 -39.51 21.33 1.36
N LYS A 298 -39.16 21.97 2.48
CA LYS A 298 -38.93 23.41 2.61
C LYS A 298 -37.46 23.71 2.38
N ASP A 299 -37.16 24.52 1.37
CA ASP A 299 -35.85 25.13 1.20
C ASP A 299 -35.71 26.32 2.16
N LEU A 300 -34.74 26.26 3.06
CA LEU A 300 -34.55 27.28 4.11
C LEU A 300 -33.89 28.56 3.57
N THR A 301 -33.28 28.50 2.39
CA THR A 301 -32.59 29.66 1.78
C THR A 301 -33.58 30.51 0.99
N THR A 302 -34.45 29.87 0.22
CA THR A 302 -35.41 30.53 -0.68
C THR A 302 -36.82 30.62 -0.10
N GLY A 303 -37.13 29.78 0.89
CA GLY A 303 -38.47 29.64 1.43
C GLY A 303 -39.42 28.78 0.58
N VAL A 304 -38.99 28.27 -0.58
CA VAL A 304 -39.85 27.46 -1.45
C VAL A 304 -40.23 26.13 -0.76
N VAL A 305 -41.50 25.71 -0.91
CA VAL A 305 -41.99 24.41 -0.44
C VAL A 305 -42.33 23.56 -1.67
N THR A 306 -41.75 22.36 -1.74
CA THR A 306 -41.94 21.42 -2.85
C THR A 306 -42.68 20.17 -2.36
N LEU A 307 -43.68 19.72 -3.13
CA LEU A 307 -44.37 18.46 -2.86
C LEU A 307 -43.52 17.27 -3.29
N VAL A 308 -43.27 16.33 -2.38
CA VAL A 308 -42.50 15.10 -2.63
C VAL A 308 -43.40 13.91 -2.93
N SER A 309 -44.52 13.78 -2.19
CA SER A 309 -45.47 12.67 -2.31
C SER A 309 -46.37 12.82 -3.56
N ALA A 310 -45.71 12.78 -4.72
CA ALA A 310 -46.29 12.86 -6.05
C ALA A 310 -45.59 11.87 -6.97
N ASN A 311 -46.32 11.36 -7.97
CA ASN A 311 -45.77 10.44 -8.97
C ASN A 311 -44.72 11.10 -9.89
N ALA A 312 -44.18 10.35 -10.85
CA ALA A 312 -43.14 10.86 -11.76
C ALA A 312 -43.57 12.07 -12.61
N ASP A 313 -44.87 12.19 -12.91
CA ASP A 313 -45.45 13.31 -13.65
C ASP A 313 -45.82 14.51 -12.74
N GLY A 314 -45.52 14.42 -11.44
CA GLY A 314 -45.85 15.45 -10.46
C GLY A 314 -47.31 15.43 -9.99
N VAL A 315 -48.07 14.38 -10.29
CA VAL A 315 -49.44 14.21 -9.79
C VAL A 315 -49.39 13.81 -8.31
N PRO A 316 -50.03 14.58 -7.40
CA PRO A 316 -50.09 14.24 -5.98
C PRO A 316 -50.67 12.85 -5.70
N GLN A 317 -50.26 12.22 -4.61
CA GLN A 317 -50.83 10.95 -4.16
C GLN A 317 -52.34 11.03 -3.89
N ASN A 318 -53.13 9.98 -4.09
CA ASN A 318 -54.61 10.07 -4.14
C ASN A 318 -55.38 9.49 -2.95
N ASN A 319 -54.87 8.48 -2.23
CA ASN A 319 -55.67 7.74 -1.24
C ASN A 319 -54.88 7.16 -0.05
N GLY A 320 -53.58 7.43 0.06
CA GLY A 320 -52.74 6.96 1.16
C GLY A 320 -51.89 8.08 1.74
N GLU A 321 -51.74 8.09 3.06
CA GLU A 321 -50.87 9.04 3.76
C GLU A 321 -49.40 8.67 3.53
N ALA A 322 -48.56 9.68 3.31
CA ALA A 322 -47.11 9.53 3.23
C ALA A 322 -46.46 10.04 4.52
N GLN A 323 -45.60 9.22 5.13
CA GLN A 323 -45.04 9.47 6.46
C GLN A 323 -43.53 9.12 6.52
N LYS A 324 -42.86 9.60 7.59
CA LYS A 324 -41.42 9.39 7.90
C LYS A 324 -40.47 9.70 6.73
N PRO A 325 -40.36 10.98 6.33
CA PRO A 325 -39.38 11.39 5.33
C PRO A 325 -37.95 11.18 5.84
N VAL A 326 -37.08 10.62 5.01
CA VAL A 326 -35.64 10.51 5.30
C VAL A 326 -34.85 10.87 4.05
N PHE A 327 -33.91 11.79 4.15
CA PHE A 327 -33.03 12.15 3.03
C PHE A 327 -31.98 11.06 2.78
N SER A 328 -31.62 10.86 1.51
CA SER A 328 -30.37 10.19 1.18
C SER A 328 -29.18 11.03 1.66
N PRO A 329 -28.00 10.43 1.93
CA PRO A 329 -26.83 11.14 2.45
C PRO A 329 -26.28 12.25 1.54
N ASP A 330 -26.49 12.12 0.23
CA ASP A 330 -26.14 13.14 -0.78
C ASP A 330 -27.24 14.21 -0.95
N GLY A 331 -28.38 14.07 -0.26
CA GLY A 331 -29.53 14.96 -0.33
C GLY A 331 -30.30 14.91 -1.67
N THR A 332 -29.97 13.98 -2.57
CA THR A 332 -30.59 13.91 -3.91
C THR A 332 -31.88 13.12 -3.95
N LYS A 333 -32.15 12.30 -2.93
CA LYS A 333 -33.34 11.45 -2.82
C LYS A 333 -33.98 11.58 -1.44
N ILE A 334 -35.23 11.14 -1.36
CA ILE A 334 -35.98 11.05 -0.12
C ILE A 334 -36.77 9.74 -0.08
N ALA A 335 -36.63 8.99 1.01
CA ALA A 335 -37.42 7.81 1.29
C ALA A 335 -38.60 8.18 2.18
N PHE A 336 -39.71 7.48 2.00
CA PHE A 336 -40.93 7.58 2.81
C PHE A 336 -41.76 6.31 2.60
N TYR A 337 -42.79 6.10 3.41
CA TYR A 337 -43.76 5.04 3.14
C TYR A 337 -45.15 5.62 2.93
N SER A 338 -45.96 4.97 2.09
CA SER A 338 -47.32 5.40 1.76
C SER A 338 -48.21 4.23 1.35
N ALA A 339 -49.52 4.37 1.53
CA ALA A 339 -50.51 3.41 1.01
C ALA A 339 -51.04 3.79 -0.39
N ALA A 340 -50.53 4.87 -0.98
CA ALA A 340 -51.09 5.46 -2.19
C ALA A 340 -50.88 4.57 -3.43
N ASP A 341 -51.96 4.33 -4.17
CA ASP A 341 -51.96 3.43 -5.33
C ASP A 341 -51.53 4.10 -6.66
N ASN A 342 -51.31 5.41 -6.63
CA ASN A 342 -50.98 6.22 -7.82
C ASN A 342 -49.55 6.77 -7.84
N LEU A 343 -48.74 6.50 -6.80
CA LEU A 343 -47.32 6.88 -6.78
C LEU A 343 -46.51 6.08 -7.81
N VAL A 344 -46.78 4.78 -7.89
CA VAL A 344 -46.26 3.85 -8.90
C VAL A 344 -47.42 2.97 -9.38
N PRO A 345 -47.78 2.96 -10.67
CA PRO A 345 -48.93 2.20 -11.17
C PRO A 345 -48.87 0.71 -10.81
N GLY A 346 -49.97 0.17 -10.27
CA GLY A 346 -50.09 -1.25 -9.91
C GLY A 346 -49.57 -1.62 -8.52
N VAL A 347 -48.95 -0.68 -7.81
CA VAL A 347 -48.52 -0.83 -6.43
C VAL A 347 -49.67 -0.50 -5.48
N ASN A 348 -49.82 -1.25 -4.40
CA ASN A 348 -50.89 -1.06 -3.41
C ASN A 348 -50.45 -1.47 -2.00
N GLY A 349 -51.25 -1.09 -1.00
CA GLY A 349 -50.92 -1.28 0.41
C GLY A 349 -49.79 -0.34 0.84
N TYR A 350 -49.41 -0.39 2.12
CA TYR A 350 -48.33 0.43 2.64
C TYR A 350 -46.97 -0.11 2.20
N GLN A 351 -46.33 0.65 1.33
CA GLN A 351 -45.05 0.34 0.74
C GLN A 351 -44.05 1.43 1.07
N VAL A 352 -42.77 1.07 1.03
CA VAL A 352 -41.65 2.00 1.11
C VAL A 352 -41.31 2.49 -0.31
N TYR A 353 -41.17 3.79 -0.47
CA TYR A 353 -40.82 4.45 -1.72
C TYR A 353 -39.56 5.30 -1.57
N VAL A 354 -38.84 5.47 -2.67
CA VAL A 354 -37.79 6.48 -2.83
C VAL A 354 -38.15 7.40 -3.99
N LYS A 355 -38.18 8.70 -3.72
CA LYS A 355 -38.32 9.78 -4.71
C LYS A 355 -36.95 10.37 -5.00
N ASP A 356 -36.57 10.38 -6.26
CA ASP A 356 -35.43 11.13 -6.74
C ASP A 356 -35.83 12.61 -6.92
N LEU A 357 -35.18 13.51 -6.20
CA LEU A 357 -35.53 14.93 -6.15
C LEU A 357 -35.01 15.71 -7.37
N ILE A 358 -34.13 15.12 -8.19
CA ILE A 358 -33.57 15.75 -9.39
C ILE A 358 -34.44 15.41 -10.60
N THR A 359 -34.76 14.13 -10.77
CA THR A 359 -35.48 13.59 -11.94
C THR A 359 -36.99 13.50 -11.71
N GLY A 360 -37.42 13.46 -10.46
CA GLY A 360 -38.82 13.22 -10.10
C GLY A 360 -39.23 11.74 -10.12
N ALA A 361 -38.34 10.81 -10.46
CA ALA A 361 -38.65 9.39 -10.48
C ALA A 361 -39.08 8.86 -9.09
N VAL A 362 -40.06 7.95 -9.06
CA VAL A 362 -40.52 7.27 -7.84
C VAL A 362 -40.32 5.78 -8.01
N THR A 363 -39.63 5.15 -7.05
CA THR A 363 -39.38 3.70 -7.05
C THR A 363 -39.96 3.09 -5.79
N VAL A 364 -40.68 1.96 -5.91
CA VAL A 364 -41.09 1.14 -4.77
C VAL A 364 -39.92 0.27 -4.33
N ILE A 365 -39.55 0.33 -3.05
CA ILE A 365 -38.38 -0.35 -2.48
C ILE A 365 -38.73 -1.66 -1.80
N SER A 366 -39.87 -1.72 -1.11
CA SER A 366 -40.40 -2.92 -0.46
C SER A 366 -40.86 -3.95 -1.50
N THR A 367 -39.89 -4.53 -2.18
CA THR A 367 -40.05 -5.54 -3.22
C THR A 367 -39.13 -6.71 -2.93
N SER A 368 -39.65 -7.91 -3.19
CA SER A 368 -38.86 -9.13 -3.25
C SER A 368 -37.72 -9.00 -4.25
N ALA A 369 -36.77 -9.95 -4.19
CA ALA A 369 -35.68 -9.99 -5.15
C ALA A 369 -36.20 -10.10 -6.60
N SER A 370 -37.32 -10.77 -6.85
CA SER A 370 -37.94 -10.84 -8.19
C SER A 370 -38.85 -9.65 -8.52
N GLY A 371 -38.70 -8.52 -7.82
CA GLY A 371 -39.46 -7.29 -8.08
C GLY A 371 -40.94 -7.31 -7.68
N MET A 372 -41.45 -8.40 -7.10
CA MET A 372 -42.83 -8.42 -6.57
C MET A 372 -42.92 -7.53 -5.34
N GLN A 373 -43.91 -6.64 -5.27
CA GLN A 373 -44.17 -5.81 -4.09
C GLN A 373 -44.44 -6.68 -2.83
N ALA A 374 -44.10 -6.12 -1.67
CA ALA A 374 -44.45 -6.70 -0.38
C ALA A 374 -45.96 -6.91 -0.27
N ASN A 375 -46.38 -8.09 0.20
CA ASN A 375 -47.77 -8.44 0.44
C ASN A 375 -48.25 -8.05 1.87
N GLY A 376 -47.42 -7.36 2.63
CA GLY A 376 -47.67 -6.89 3.99
C GLY A 376 -47.28 -5.43 4.17
N TYR A 377 -47.56 -4.90 5.36
CA TYR A 377 -47.31 -3.51 5.73
C TYR A 377 -45.79 -3.27 5.86
N SER A 378 -45.25 -2.33 5.09
CA SER A 378 -43.82 -1.97 5.08
C SER A 378 -43.63 -0.50 5.44
N GLN A 379 -42.73 -0.20 6.38
CA GLN A 379 -42.57 1.16 6.93
C GLN A 379 -41.16 1.43 7.50
N LEU A 380 -40.96 2.66 8.01
CA LEU A 380 -39.73 3.12 8.68
C LEU A 380 -38.46 2.95 7.84
N PRO A 381 -38.39 3.58 6.65
CA PRO A 381 -37.20 3.51 5.82
C PRO A 381 -36.02 4.29 6.43
N GLY A 382 -34.80 3.78 6.25
CA GLY A 382 -33.56 4.48 6.58
C GLY A 382 -32.46 4.18 5.55
N PHE A 383 -31.68 5.19 5.17
CA PHE A 383 -30.54 5.02 4.25
C PHE A 383 -29.26 4.61 4.99
N SER A 384 -28.39 3.83 4.33
CA SER A 384 -26.97 3.75 4.71
C SER A 384 -26.27 5.08 4.37
N ALA A 385 -25.17 5.44 5.04
CA ALA A 385 -24.53 6.74 4.79
C ALA A 385 -23.80 6.84 3.43
N ASP A 386 -23.54 5.70 2.77
CA ASP A 386 -23.08 5.67 1.38
C ASP A 386 -24.23 5.77 0.35
N GLY A 387 -25.49 5.74 0.82
CA GLY A 387 -26.70 5.82 -0.01
C GLY A 387 -26.97 4.57 -0.85
N THR A 388 -26.26 3.46 -0.63
CA THR A 388 -26.38 2.25 -1.45
C THR A 388 -27.43 1.26 -0.94
N LYS A 389 -27.86 1.38 0.33
CA LYS A 389 -28.82 0.49 0.99
C LYS A 389 -29.97 1.27 1.62
N LEU A 390 -31.12 0.61 1.72
CA LEU A 390 -32.26 1.07 2.50
C LEU A 390 -32.69 -0.03 3.48
N VAL A 391 -32.76 0.28 4.77
CA VAL A 391 -33.38 -0.57 5.78
C VAL A 391 -34.85 -0.19 5.97
N PHE A 392 -35.71 -1.16 6.26
CA PHE A 392 -37.12 -0.95 6.58
C PHE A 392 -37.67 -2.15 7.35
N GLU A 393 -38.78 -1.99 8.07
CA GLU A 393 -39.52 -3.13 8.62
C GLU A 393 -40.65 -3.54 7.66
N SER A 394 -41.00 -4.83 7.69
CA SER A 394 -42.15 -5.32 6.94
C SER A 394 -42.77 -6.56 7.57
N SER A 395 -44.09 -6.66 7.50
CA SER A 395 -44.85 -7.89 7.84
C SER A 395 -45.08 -8.80 6.63
N ALA A 396 -44.39 -8.54 5.52
CA ALA A 396 -44.61 -9.22 4.25
C ALA A 396 -43.91 -10.58 4.18
N SER A 397 -44.69 -11.63 3.96
CA SER A 397 -44.20 -13.00 3.87
C SER A 397 -43.49 -13.33 2.55
N ASN A 398 -43.44 -12.40 1.60
CA ASN A 398 -42.97 -12.64 0.24
C ASN A 398 -41.72 -11.82 -0.14
N LEU A 399 -41.13 -11.06 0.78
CA LEU A 399 -39.91 -10.29 0.49
C LEU A 399 -38.70 -11.22 0.32
N VAL A 400 -38.57 -12.23 1.17
CA VAL A 400 -37.54 -13.26 1.08
C VAL A 400 -38.16 -14.66 1.22
N PRO A 401 -37.56 -15.70 0.62
CA PRO A 401 -38.00 -17.08 0.84
C PRO A 401 -37.90 -17.48 2.32
N GLY A 402 -38.81 -18.34 2.77
CA GLY A 402 -38.77 -18.88 4.14
C GLY A 402 -39.22 -17.89 5.23
N ASP A 403 -39.92 -16.81 4.88
CA ASP A 403 -40.69 -16.05 5.86
C ASP A 403 -41.90 -16.84 6.35
N THR A 404 -41.91 -17.20 7.63
CA THR A 404 -42.97 -18.07 8.18
C THR A 404 -43.55 -17.61 9.51
N ASN A 405 -42.96 -16.60 10.17
CA ASN A 405 -43.44 -16.15 11.49
C ASN A 405 -44.71 -15.29 11.40
N GLY A 406 -44.98 -14.65 10.25
CA GLY A 406 -46.17 -13.83 10.05
C GLY A 406 -46.18 -12.54 10.86
N THR A 407 -45.01 -12.12 11.36
CA THR A 407 -44.81 -10.90 12.16
C THR A 407 -43.95 -9.90 11.39
N SER A 408 -43.82 -8.67 11.90
CA SER A 408 -42.88 -7.70 11.31
C SER A 408 -41.43 -8.15 11.50
N ASP A 409 -40.66 -8.11 10.42
CA ASP A 409 -39.24 -8.38 10.37
C ASP A 409 -38.48 -7.17 9.84
N ILE A 410 -37.17 -7.16 10.05
CA ILE A 410 -36.30 -6.11 9.53
C ILE A 410 -35.67 -6.57 8.21
N PHE A 411 -35.73 -5.72 7.18
CA PHE A 411 -35.17 -5.99 5.87
C PHE A 411 -34.22 -4.89 5.42
N VAL A 412 -33.19 -5.27 4.68
CA VAL A 412 -32.29 -4.34 3.97
C VAL A 412 -32.39 -4.64 2.47
N LYS A 413 -32.66 -3.59 1.68
CA LYS A 413 -32.69 -3.63 0.21
C LYS A 413 -31.50 -2.85 -0.33
N ASP A 414 -30.79 -3.42 -1.31
CA ASP A 414 -29.82 -2.66 -2.10
C ASP A 414 -30.56 -1.75 -3.09
N ILE A 415 -30.19 -0.47 -3.15
CA ILE A 415 -30.90 0.55 -3.95
C ILE A 415 -29.98 1.29 -4.95
N ALA A 416 -28.68 0.98 -4.95
CA ALA A 416 -27.81 1.32 -6.06
C ALA A 416 -28.23 0.54 -7.33
N PRO A 417 -27.91 1.02 -8.56
CA PRO A 417 -28.07 0.21 -9.77
C PRO A 417 -27.48 -1.18 -9.54
N PRO A 418 -28.12 -2.27 -10.00
CA PRO A 418 -27.57 -3.63 -9.86
C PRO A 418 -26.25 -3.66 -10.64
N SER A 419 -25.16 -3.39 -9.95
CA SER A 419 -23.81 -3.21 -10.48
C SER A 419 -22.84 -3.26 -9.32
N VAL A 420 -22.10 -4.37 -9.34
CA VAL A 420 -21.07 -4.79 -8.41
C VAL A 420 -21.60 -5.40 -7.11
N THR A 421 -22.04 -6.65 -7.19
CA THR A 421 -21.98 -7.53 -6.01
C THR A 421 -20.54 -7.54 -5.53
N LYS A 422 -20.28 -6.89 -4.39
CA LYS A 422 -18.97 -6.85 -3.75
C LYS A 422 -18.91 -7.93 -2.69
N ALA A 423 -17.98 -8.86 -2.83
CA ALA A 423 -17.59 -9.73 -1.74
C ALA A 423 -16.20 -9.33 -1.27
N ASN A 424 -16.07 -9.02 0.02
CA ASN A 424 -14.77 -8.81 0.63
C ASN A 424 -14.26 -10.17 1.10
N LEU A 425 -13.06 -10.52 0.69
CA LEU A 425 -12.32 -11.67 1.17
C LEU A 425 -11.03 -11.18 1.81
N THR A 426 -10.74 -11.70 2.99
CA THR A 426 -9.46 -11.50 3.65
C THR A 426 -8.68 -12.79 3.49
N ASP A 427 -7.41 -12.68 3.11
CA ASP A 427 -6.53 -13.85 3.16
C ASP A 427 -6.47 -14.33 4.62
N ASN A 428 -6.84 -15.58 4.86
CA ASN A 428 -6.88 -16.17 6.20
C ASN A 428 -5.83 -17.26 6.36
N GLY A 429 -4.83 -17.30 5.46
CA GLY A 429 -3.78 -18.31 5.43
C GLY A 429 -4.28 -19.70 5.00
N ALA A 430 -5.54 -19.84 4.55
CA ALA A 430 -6.04 -21.08 4.00
C ALA A 430 -5.48 -21.31 2.59
N THR A 431 -5.26 -22.57 2.19
CA THR A 431 -4.75 -22.92 0.85
C THR A 431 -5.55 -22.29 -0.30
N HIS A 432 -6.85 -22.11 -0.07
CA HIS A 432 -7.77 -21.40 -0.94
C HIS A 432 -8.69 -20.53 -0.10
N VAL A 433 -9.00 -19.35 -0.62
CA VAL A 433 -10.03 -18.47 -0.06
C VAL A 433 -11.16 -18.40 -1.07
N SER A 434 -12.37 -18.64 -0.60
CA SER A 434 -13.56 -18.68 -1.46
C SER A 434 -14.71 -17.91 -0.85
N THR A 435 -15.55 -17.39 -1.72
CA THR A 435 -16.81 -16.76 -1.35
C THR A 435 -17.86 -17.09 -2.39
N SER A 436 -19.12 -17.01 -2.00
CA SER A 436 -20.23 -17.23 -2.89
C SER A 436 -21.31 -16.21 -2.64
N GLY A 437 -22.15 -16.01 -3.63
CA GLY A 437 -23.30 -15.14 -3.49
C GLY A 437 -24.30 -15.40 -4.59
N ALA A 438 -25.28 -14.51 -4.68
CA ALA A 438 -26.29 -14.60 -5.70
C ALA A 438 -26.64 -13.22 -6.23
N VAL A 439 -27.04 -13.21 -7.50
CA VAL A 439 -27.75 -12.09 -8.10
C VAL A 439 -29.12 -12.60 -8.52
N PHE A 440 -30.10 -11.71 -8.53
CA PHE A 440 -31.47 -12.06 -8.89
C PHE A 440 -31.83 -11.40 -10.19
N PHE A 441 -32.78 -11.99 -10.90
CA PHE A 441 -33.28 -11.49 -12.15
C PHE A 441 -34.78 -11.75 -12.29
N THR A 442 -35.39 -11.02 -13.21
CA THR A 442 -36.75 -11.27 -13.68
C THR A 442 -36.77 -11.33 -15.18
N ASP A 443 -37.65 -12.18 -15.70
CA ASP A 443 -38.02 -12.19 -17.11
C ASP A 443 -39.55 -12.06 -17.22
N ALA A 444 -40.00 -11.20 -18.13
CA ALA A 444 -41.41 -11.09 -18.46
C ALA A 444 -41.92 -12.36 -19.15
N ASP A 445 -41.06 -13.06 -19.88
CA ASP A 445 -41.32 -14.26 -20.66
C ASP A 445 -41.07 -15.52 -19.81
N LYS A 446 -42.04 -15.85 -18.93
CA LYS A 446 -41.94 -16.94 -17.93
C LYS A 446 -41.70 -18.37 -18.45
N THR A 447 -41.64 -18.57 -19.76
CA THR A 447 -41.36 -19.87 -20.38
C THR A 447 -39.91 -20.05 -20.80
N ASP A 448 -39.11 -19.01 -20.67
CA ASP A 448 -37.72 -18.99 -21.10
C ASP A 448 -36.85 -19.80 -20.14
N THR A 449 -35.70 -20.25 -20.63
CA THR A 449 -34.72 -21.00 -19.84
C THR A 449 -33.40 -20.26 -19.95
N HIS A 450 -32.87 -19.85 -18.80
CA HIS A 450 -31.74 -18.95 -18.79
C HIS A 450 -30.41 -19.69 -18.65
N THR A 451 -29.37 -19.13 -19.27
CA THR A 451 -28.00 -19.62 -19.10
C THR A 451 -27.08 -18.50 -18.66
N ALA A 452 -26.20 -18.78 -17.70
CA ALA A 452 -25.21 -17.84 -17.20
C ALA A 452 -23.82 -18.14 -17.80
N SER A 453 -23.11 -17.10 -18.19
CA SER A 453 -21.69 -17.15 -18.55
C SER A 453 -20.91 -16.06 -17.84
N VAL A 454 -19.64 -16.31 -17.56
CA VAL A 454 -18.78 -15.40 -16.78
C VAL A 454 -17.54 -15.08 -17.58
N ALA A 455 -17.24 -13.79 -17.74
CA ALA A 455 -16.01 -13.30 -18.35
C ALA A 455 -15.12 -12.64 -17.28
N SER A 456 -13.87 -13.06 -17.19
CA SER A 456 -12.86 -12.46 -16.30
C SER A 456 -12.21 -11.23 -16.95
N GLN A 457 -11.89 -10.23 -16.14
CA GLN A 457 -11.00 -9.14 -16.55
C GLN A 457 -9.52 -9.54 -16.43
N SER A 458 -8.66 -8.82 -17.15
CA SER A 458 -7.20 -9.00 -17.09
C SER A 458 -6.68 -8.55 -15.74
N GLY A 459 -5.82 -9.35 -15.10
CA GLY A 459 -5.25 -9.05 -13.78
C GLY A 459 -6.08 -9.55 -12.59
N ASN A 460 -7.18 -10.28 -12.84
CA ASN A 460 -7.86 -11.00 -11.76
C ASN A 460 -6.99 -12.15 -11.21
N LEU A 461 -7.01 -12.36 -9.90
CA LEU A 461 -6.23 -13.37 -9.20
C LEU A 461 -6.96 -14.71 -9.05
N GLY A 462 -8.29 -14.68 -8.96
CA GLY A 462 -9.16 -15.85 -8.77
C GLY A 462 -10.06 -16.14 -9.97
N THR A 463 -10.94 -17.12 -9.77
CA THR A 463 -11.91 -17.56 -10.78
C THR A 463 -13.33 -17.49 -10.24
N LEU A 464 -14.29 -17.18 -11.10
CA LEU A 464 -15.71 -17.13 -10.75
C LEU A 464 -16.52 -18.07 -11.64
N THR A 465 -17.40 -18.84 -11.02
CA THR A 465 -18.37 -19.73 -11.69
C THR A 465 -19.79 -19.29 -11.33
N ALA A 466 -20.76 -19.55 -12.20
CA ALA A 466 -22.15 -19.17 -11.99
C ALA A 466 -23.12 -20.28 -12.43
N THR A 467 -24.23 -20.40 -11.72
CA THR A 467 -25.29 -21.40 -11.93
C THR A 467 -26.65 -20.72 -11.84
N VAL A 468 -27.55 -21.04 -12.77
CA VAL A 468 -28.89 -20.42 -12.86
C VAL A 468 -29.92 -21.31 -12.20
N ASP A 469 -30.83 -20.67 -11.46
CA ASP A 469 -32.08 -21.21 -10.94
C ASP A 469 -33.24 -20.34 -11.44
N ASP A 470 -33.86 -20.77 -12.54
CA ASP A 470 -35.00 -20.09 -13.17
C ASP A 470 -36.24 -20.04 -12.27
N ALA A 471 -36.42 -21.03 -11.37
CA ALA A 471 -37.62 -21.10 -10.53
C ALA A 471 -37.67 -19.96 -9.52
N ASP A 472 -36.50 -19.60 -8.99
CA ASP A 472 -36.33 -18.52 -8.02
C ASP A 472 -35.84 -17.21 -8.66
N GLY A 473 -35.67 -17.17 -9.98
CA GLY A 473 -35.11 -16.01 -10.70
C GLY A 473 -33.73 -15.61 -10.16
N LYS A 474 -32.85 -16.61 -9.97
CA LYS A 474 -31.61 -16.45 -9.22
C LYS A 474 -30.42 -17.00 -10.00
N VAL A 475 -29.29 -16.30 -9.96
CA VAL A 475 -27.99 -16.83 -10.39
C VAL A 475 -27.08 -16.89 -9.18
N THR A 476 -26.69 -18.11 -8.79
CA THR A 476 -25.72 -18.34 -7.71
C THR A 476 -24.32 -18.39 -8.31
N TRP A 477 -23.41 -17.63 -7.74
CA TRP A 477 -22.02 -17.58 -8.16
C TRP A 477 -21.07 -18.01 -7.04
N SER A 478 -19.94 -18.59 -7.41
CA SER A 478 -18.86 -19.00 -6.51
C SER A 478 -17.54 -18.48 -7.04
N TYR A 479 -16.79 -17.79 -6.18
CA TYR A 479 -15.44 -17.33 -6.42
C TYR A 479 -14.44 -18.13 -5.60
N ASP A 480 -13.30 -18.46 -6.20
CA ASP A 480 -12.20 -19.17 -5.55
C ASP A 480 -10.84 -18.62 -6.02
N VAL A 481 -9.94 -18.40 -5.07
CA VAL A 481 -8.54 -17.99 -5.32
C VAL A 481 -7.60 -18.80 -4.43
N SER A 482 -6.49 -19.27 -5.00
CA SER A 482 -5.44 -19.97 -4.24
C SER A 482 -4.56 -18.97 -3.48
N HIS A 483 -4.10 -19.33 -2.28
CA HIS A 483 -3.21 -18.48 -1.48
C HIS A 483 -1.95 -18.04 -2.24
N ALA A 484 -1.38 -18.89 -3.10
CA ALA A 484 -0.21 -18.53 -3.92
C ALA A 484 -0.42 -17.30 -4.83
N ASN A 485 -1.67 -17.00 -5.22
CA ASN A 485 -1.99 -15.83 -6.05
C ASN A 485 -2.18 -14.55 -5.23
N ILE A 486 -2.43 -14.67 -3.92
CA ILE A 486 -2.71 -13.55 -3.00
C ILE A 486 -1.59 -13.29 -1.99
N ALA A 487 -0.68 -14.24 -1.77
CA ALA A 487 0.54 -14.08 -0.96
C ALA A 487 1.45 -12.89 -1.34
N PRO A 488 1.41 -12.33 -2.58
CA PRO A 488 2.12 -11.10 -2.87
C PRO A 488 1.43 -9.82 -2.36
N LEU A 489 0.20 -9.90 -1.86
CA LEU A 489 -0.56 -8.75 -1.38
C LEU A 489 -0.14 -8.41 0.03
N ARG A 490 0.31 -7.17 0.24
CA ARG A 490 0.71 -6.72 1.58
C ARG A 490 -0.47 -6.61 2.54
N ALA A 491 -0.19 -6.61 3.85
CA ALA A 491 -1.13 -6.33 4.92
C ALA A 491 -1.90 -5.03 4.64
N GLY A 492 -3.22 -5.16 4.51
CA GLY A 492 -4.12 -4.05 4.19
C GLY A 492 -4.10 -3.59 2.72
N GLN A 493 -3.28 -4.19 1.85
CA GLN A 493 -3.36 -3.97 0.40
C GLN A 493 -4.68 -4.54 -0.13
N ILE A 494 -5.40 -3.72 -0.88
CA ILE A 494 -6.68 -4.11 -1.49
C ILE A 494 -6.49 -4.37 -2.98
N HIS A 495 -6.83 -5.58 -3.42
CA HIS A 495 -6.91 -5.95 -4.83
C HIS A 495 -8.36 -6.24 -5.23
N ALA A 496 -8.76 -5.91 -6.45
CA ALA A 496 -10.15 -6.06 -6.89
C ALA A 496 -10.23 -6.91 -8.17
N ASP A 497 -10.75 -8.12 -8.04
CA ASP A 497 -11.09 -8.98 -9.17
C ASP A 497 -12.47 -8.63 -9.70
N THR A 498 -12.62 -8.35 -11.00
CA THR A 498 -13.92 -8.02 -11.58
C THR A 498 -14.32 -8.99 -12.69
N PHE A 499 -15.54 -9.50 -12.60
CA PHE A 499 -16.13 -10.46 -13.54
C PHE A 499 -17.41 -9.89 -14.14
N THR A 500 -17.62 -10.12 -15.44
CA THR A 500 -18.88 -9.81 -16.11
C THR A 500 -19.71 -11.09 -16.22
N LEU A 501 -20.80 -11.16 -15.46
CA LEU A 501 -21.82 -12.19 -15.57
C LEU A 501 -22.80 -11.80 -16.69
N THR A 502 -23.03 -12.68 -17.64
CA THR A 502 -24.03 -12.53 -18.71
C THR A 502 -25.10 -13.59 -18.54
N LEU A 503 -26.36 -13.18 -18.48
CA LEU A 503 -27.53 -14.03 -18.47
C LEU A 503 -28.22 -13.95 -19.84
N ASP A 504 -28.39 -15.09 -20.50
CA ASP A 504 -29.01 -15.23 -21.83
C ASP A 504 -30.31 -16.03 -21.69
N ASP A 505 -31.41 -15.55 -22.29
CA ASP A 505 -32.74 -16.19 -22.26
C ASP A 505 -32.92 -17.31 -23.29
N GLY A 506 -31.92 -17.55 -24.15
CA GLY A 506 -31.97 -18.54 -25.23
C GLY A 506 -32.82 -18.12 -26.44
N HIS A 507 -33.45 -16.95 -26.41
CA HIS A 507 -34.33 -16.39 -27.43
C HIS A 507 -33.85 -15.02 -27.96
N GLY A 508 -32.63 -14.62 -27.59
CA GLY A 508 -31.92 -13.47 -28.14
C GLY A 508 -31.98 -12.21 -27.27
N GLY A 509 -32.57 -12.29 -26.07
CA GLY A 509 -32.41 -11.29 -25.02
C GLY A 509 -31.30 -11.70 -24.06
N SER A 510 -30.53 -10.71 -23.60
CA SER A 510 -29.49 -10.94 -22.60
C SER A 510 -29.34 -9.74 -21.67
N ALA A 511 -28.89 -10.02 -20.46
CA ALA A 511 -28.54 -9.02 -19.45
C ALA A 511 -27.12 -9.27 -18.96
N THR A 512 -26.44 -8.20 -18.55
CA THR A 512 -25.10 -8.29 -17.96
C THR A 512 -25.06 -7.66 -16.57
N GLN A 513 -24.20 -8.22 -15.71
CA GLN A 513 -24.01 -7.82 -14.33
C GLN A 513 -22.53 -7.94 -13.98
N SER A 514 -21.92 -6.87 -13.48
CA SER A 514 -20.56 -6.96 -12.93
C SER A 514 -20.59 -7.51 -11.50
N ILE A 515 -19.68 -8.43 -11.18
CA ILE A 515 -19.36 -8.94 -9.84
C ILE A 515 -17.92 -8.54 -9.54
N THR A 516 -17.66 -7.89 -8.41
CA THR A 516 -16.29 -7.59 -7.98
C THR A 516 -16.01 -8.29 -6.66
N VAL A 517 -14.88 -8.97 -6.58
CA VAL A 517 -14.38 -9.56 -5.34
C VAL A 517 -13.17 -8.76 -4.92
N THR A 518 -13.25 -8.16 -3.75
CA THR A 518 -12.17 -7.36 -3.15
C THR A 518 -11.41 -8.25 -2.18
N LEU A 519 -10.12 -8.40 -2.45
CA LEU A 519 -9.18 -9.17 -1.65
C LEU A 519 -8.39 -8.20 -0.79
N THR A 520 -8.30 -8.45 0.50
CA THR A 520 -7.44 -7.70 1.43
C THR A 520 -6.33 -8.61 1.92
N GLY A 521 -5.08 -8.23 1.65
CA GLY A 521 -3.91 -8.93 2.18
C GLY A 521 -3.85 -8.83 3.71
N ILE A 522 -3.33 -9.86 4.35
CA ILE A 522 -3.00 -9.86 5.78
C ILE A 522 -1.50 -9.74 5.96
N ASP A 523 -1.09 -9.70 7.21
CA ASP A 523 0.31 -9.82 7.61
C ASP A 523 0.72 -11.29 7.45
N ASP A 524 1.64 -11.56 6.53
CA ASP A 524 2.24 -12.85 6.28
C ASP A 524 3.56 -12.94 7.06
N GLY A 525 3.69 -13.91 7.96
CA GLY A 525 4.89 -14.01 8.79
C GLY A 525 6.20 -14.21 8.00
N PRO A 526 7.36 -13.88 8.60
CA PRO A 526 8.64 -13.86 7.89
C PRO A 526 9.03 -15.23 7.32
N VAL A 527 9.63 -15.25 6.14
CA VAL A 527 10.10 -16.47 5.47
C VAL A 527 11.62 -16.61 5.59
N ILE A 528 12.09 -17.67 6.25
CA ILE A 528 13.53 -17.93 6.44
C ILE A 528 14.11 -18.74 5.26
N HIS A 529 14.95 -18.07 4.47
CA HIS A 529 15.61 -18.61 3.27
C HIS A 529 16.94 -19.31 3.56
N SER A 530 17.61 -18.97 4.67
CA SER A 530 18.92 -19.53 5.02
C SER A 530 18.89 -21.05 5.27
N ALA A 531 20.00 -21.75 4.99
CA ALA A 531 20.08 -23.21 5.08
C ALA A 531 19.92 -23.75 6.51
N THR A 532 19.51 -25.02 6.68
CA THR A 532 19.37 -25.65 8.02
C THR A 532 20.69 -26.13 8.63
N THR A 533 21.81 -25.92 7.95
CA THR A 533 23.14 -26.36 8.40
C THR A 533 24.20 -25.34 8.01
N ALA A 534 25.22 -25.20 8.84
CA ALA A 534 26.43 -24.46 8.52
C ALA A 534 27.66 -25.13 9.15
N SER A 535 28.84 -24.75 8.67
CA SER A 535 30.12 -25.18 9.23
C SER A 535 30.90 -23.97 9.72
N PHE A 536 31.53 -24.08 10.87
CA PHE A 536 32.36 -23.04 11.46
C PHE A 536 33.69 -23.63 11.91
N ALA A 537 34.80 -23.01 11.54
CA ALA A 537 36.11 -23.44 12.00
C ALA A 537 36.26 -23.11 13.50
N GLU A 538 36.83 -24.03 14.28
CA GLU A 538 37.10 -23.76 15.69
C GLU A 538 38.06 -22.57 15.91
N ASN A 539 38.26 -22.15 17.16
CA ASN A 539 39.15 -21.05 17.55
C ASN A 539 38.71 -19.63 17.13
N GLY A 540 37.61 -19.47 16.38
CA GLY A 540 37.05 -18.17 15.97
C GLY A 540 35.78 -17.73 16.74
N THR A 541 35.43 -16.44 16.67
CA THR A 541 34.12 -15.91 17.13
C THR A 541 33.39 -15.08 16.07
N ASP A 542 33.85 -15.16 14.83
CA ASP A 542 33.28 -14.43 13.70
C ASP A 542 31.92 -15.00 13.29
N LEU A 543 31.36 -14.51 12.18
CA LEU A 543 30.05 -14.92 11.68
C LEU A 543 29.98 -16.44 11.48
N ALA A 544 29.25 -17.12 12.36
CA ALA A 544 29.05 -18.56 12.28
C ALA A 544 27.88 -18.94 11.37
N TYR A 545 26.87 -18.07 11.31
CA TYR A 545 25.68 -18.27 10.50
C TYR A 545 24.94 -16.96 10.29
N HIS A 546 24.37 -16.74 9.10
CA HIS A 546 23.50 -15.58 8.83
C HIS A 546 22.06 -16.04 8.59
N ILE A 547 21.12 -15.48 9.33
CA ILE A 547 19.69 -15.75 9.17
C ILE A 547 19.15 -14.85 8.06
N ALA A 548 19.12 -15.36 6.82
CA ALA A 548 18.50 -14.68 5.69
C ALA A 548 16.98 -14.86 5.72
N ALA A 549 16.23 -13.77 5.89
CA ALA A 549 14.77 -13.81 5.93
C ALA A 549 14.10 -12.71 5.10
N THR A 550 13.10 -13.16 4.37
CA THR A 550 12.00 -12.48 3.68
C THR A 550 10.88 -11.96 4.56
N ASP A 551 10.32 -10.78 4.31
CA ASP A 551 8.94 -10.51 4.68
C ASP A 551 8.31 -9.55 3.66
N VAL A 552 7.09 -9.83 3.23
CA VAL A 552 6.41 -9.06 2.17
C VAL A 552 5.81 -7.76 2.73
N ASP A 553 5.52 -7.75 4.03
CA ASP A 553 4.77 -6.73 4.77
C ASP A 553 5.70 -5.80 5.54
N SER A 554 6.74 -6.36 6.14
CA SER A 554 7.67 -5.62 6.98
C SER A 554 9.09 -5.62 6.40
N PRO A 555 9.66 -4.45 6.08
CA PRO A 555 11.08 -4.37 5.76
C PRO A 555 11.98 -4.50 7.01
N THR A 556 11.41 -4.57 8.22
CA THR A 556 12.16 -4.62 9.49
C THR A 556 11.91 -5.94 10.21
N LEU A 557 12.99 -6.69 10.46
CA LEU A 557 12.95 -8.00 11.11
C LEU A 557 13.78 -8.03 12.41
N PHE A 558 13.30 -8.79 13.38
CA PHE A 558 13.89 -9.03 14.68
C PHE A 558 14.31 -10.49 14.81
N TYR A 559 15.55 -10.71 15.23
CA TYR A 559 16.16 -12.03 15.28
C TYR A 559 16.40 -12.47 16.72
N SER A 560 16.09 -13.72 17.04
CA SER A 560 16.37 -14.32 18.34
C SER A 560 16.79 -15.79 18.20
N LEU A 561 17.46 -16.30 19.23
CA LEU A 561 17.94 -17.68 19.29
C LEU A 561 17.34 -18.40 20.50
N SER A 562 16.95 -19.65 20.29
CA SER A 562 16.52 -20.59 21.33
C SER A 562 17.04 -22.00 21.02
N GLY A 563 16.69 -22.99 21.82
CA GLY A 563 17.23 -24.35 21.67
C GLY A 563 18.37 -24.63 22.64
N THR A 564 18.97 -25.82 22.49
CA THR A 564 19.87 -26.41 23.49
C THR A 564 21.17 -25.61 23.65
N ASP A 565 21.77 -25.19 22.53
CA ASP A 565 23.09 -24.55 22.54
C ASP A 565 23.04 -23.03 22.36
N ALA A 566 21.84 -22.43 22.24
CA ALA A 566 21.65 -21.00 21.97
C ALA A 566 22.32 -20.07 22.99
N ALA A 567 22.51 -20.52 24.23
CA ALA A 567 23.21 -19.76 25.26
C ALA A 567 24.67 -19.46 24.88
N LEU A 568 25.28 -20.23 23.98
CA LEU A 568 26.66 -20.08 23.51
C LEU A 568 26.81 -19.06 22.38
N PHE A 569 25.72 -18.53 21.84
CA PHE A 569 25.71 -17.63 20.69
C PHE A 569 25.16 -16.23 21.00
N ASN A 570 25.59 -15.25 20.22
CA ASN A 570 24.94 -13.95 20.05
C ASN A 570 24.20 -13.92 18.71
N VAL A 571 23.15 -13.10 18.61
CA VAL A 571 22.49 -12.75 17.35
C VAL A 571 22.40 -11.24 17.22
N SER A 572 22.75 -10.71 16.04
CA SER A 572 22.72 -9.27 15.75
C SER A 572 21.34 -8.83 15.25
N ILE A 573 21.15 -7.50 15.14
CA ILE A 573 19.93 -6.91 14.59
C ILE A 573 19.74 -7.18 13.09
N ILE A 574 20.78 -7.64 12.39
CA ILE A 574 20.72 -8.02 10.97
C ILE A 574 20.71 -9.54 10.76
N GLY A 575 20.57 -10.33 11.83
CA GLY A 575 20.47 -11.79 11.74
C GLY A 575 21.80 -12.56 11.77
N ASP A 576 22.92 -11.88 12.06
CA ASP A 576 24.23 -12.53 12.20
C ASP A 576 24.35 -13.27 13.53
N VAL A 577 24.69 -14.55 13.46
CA VAL A 577 24.91 -15.44 14.60
C VAL A 577 26.39 -15.67 14.81
N THR A 578 26.90 -15.39 16.00
CA THR A 578 28.32 -15.53 16.37
C THR A 578 28.49 -16.28 17.69
N PHE A 579 29.61 -16.99 17.86
CA PHE A 579 29.94 -17.62 19.14
C PHE A 579 30.33 -16.57 20.19
N LYS A 580 29.82 -16.70 21.43
CA LYS A 580 30.22 -15.84 22.56
C LYS A 580 31.65 -16.09 23.02
N SER A 581 32.12 -17.31 22.85
CA SER A 581 33.49 -17.72 23.11
C SER A 581 33.88 -18.71 22.03
N ALA A 582 35.11 -18.61 21.53
CA ALA A 582 35.61 -19.51 20.51
C ALA A 582 35.34 -20.98 20.89
N PRO A 583 34.71 -21.77 19.99
CA PRO A 583 34.57 -23.20 20.19
C PRO A 583 35.94 -23.87 20.03
N ASP A 584 36.11 -24.97 20.73
CA ASP A 584 37.31 -25.82 20.78
C ASP A 584 36.82 -27.23 20.41
N PHE A 585 37.34 -27.79 19.32
CA PHE A 585 36.89 -29.03 18.72
C PHE A 585 37.29 -30.25 19.56
N GLU A 586 38.44 -30.19 20.23
CA GLU A 586 38.89 -31.22 21.18
C GLU A 586 38.18 -31.15 22.54
N ALA A 587 37.60 -29.99 22.89
CA ALA A 587 36.81 -29.78 24.12
C ALA A 587 35.47 -29.06 23.87
N PRO A 588 34.53 -29.71 23.16
CA PRO A 588 33.31 -29.07 22.70
C PRO A 588 32.34 -28.79 23.86
N LYS A 589 31.62 -27.66 23.77
CA LYS A 589 30.75 -27.14 24.85
C LYS A 589 29.25 -27.29 24.56
N ASP A 590 28.91 -27.79 23.37
CA ASP A 590 27.57 -28.25 23.03
C ASP A 590 27.10 -29.32 24.02
N ALA A 591 25.79 -29.41 24.23
CA ALA A 591 25.24 -30.23 25.31
C ALA A 591 25.57 -31.73 25.18
N ASN A 592 25.68 -32.24 23.96
CA ASN A 592 25.99 -33.63 23.59
C ASN A 592 27.47 -33.88 23.27
N HIS A 593 28.32 -32.83 23.18
CA HIS A 593 29.76 -32.95 22.95
C HIS A 593 30.13 -33.64 21.63
N ASP A 594 29.33 -33.46 20.57
CA ASP A 594 29.54 -34.09 19.26
C ASP A 594 29.97 -33.11 18.16
N ASN A 595 30.31 -31.88 18.54
CA ASN A 595 30.75 -30.78 17.66
C ASN A 595 29.63 -30.26 16.74
N VAL A 596 28.36 -30.58 17.01
CA VAL A 596 27.21 -30.04 16.30
C VAL A 596 26.35 -29.23 17.27
N TYR A 597 26.36 -27.91 17.08
CA TYR A 597 25.64 -26.98 17.93
C TYR A 597 24.23 -26.78 17.38
N ASP A 598 23.23 -27.25 18.13
CA ASP A 598 21.81 -27.21 17.74
C ASP A 598 21.14 -25.94 18.28
N VAL A 599 20.80 -25.03 17.36
CA VAL A 599 20.09 -23.79 17.65
C VAL A 599 18.79 -23.70 16.86
N THR A 600 17.76 -23.14 17.47
CA THR A 600 16.52 -22.73 16.80
C THR A 600 16.58 -21.23 16.58
N VAL A 601 16.70 -20.82 15.33
CA VAL A 601 16.62 -19.42 14.93
C VAL A 601 15.15 -19.01 14.84
N ALA A 602 14.84 -17.80 15.29
CA ALA A 602 13.50 -17.22 15.23
C ALA A 602 13.58 -15.82 14.63
N VAL A 603 12.73 -15.55 13.63
CA VAL A 603 12.61 -14.25 12.96
C VAL A 603 11.21 -13.73 13.19
N SER A 604 11.10 -12.48 13.62
CA SER A 604 9.83 -11.79 13.86
C SER A 604 9.81 -10.47 13.10
N ASP A 605 8.69 -10.14 12.49
CA ASP A 605 8.33 -8.81 11.96
C ASP A 605 7.81 -7.84 13.05
N GLY A 606 7.55 -8.35 14.26
CA GLY A 606 6.94 -7.63 15.38
C GLY A 606 5.54 -8.13 15.75
N THR A 607 4.93 -8.95 14.90
CA THR A 607 3.56 -9.47 15.00
C THR A 607 3.55 -11.00 14.96
N GLU A 608 4.20 -11.61 13.96
CA GLU A 608 4.40 -13.04 13.81
C GLU A 608 5.85 -13.47 14.04
N ILE A 609 6.06 -14.77 14.25
CA ILE A 609 7.39 -15.36 14.46
C ILE A 609 7.51 -16.67 13.71
N THR A 610 8.47 -16.75 12.79
CA THR A 610 8.86 -17.99 12.11
C THR A 610 10.12 -18.56 12.75
N THR A 611 10.15 -19.88 12.95
CA THR A 611 11.31 -20.57 13.54
C THR A 611 11.88 -21.63 12.61
N LYS A 612 13.19 -21.86 12.68
CA LYS A 612 13.90 -22.89 11.92
C LYS A 612 15.02 -23.47 12.76
N ASN A 613 15.15 -24.80 12.77
CA ASN A 613 16.28 -25.45 13.42
C ASN A 613 17.52 -25.41 12.51
N VAL A 614 18.66 -25.08 13.09
CA VAL A 614 19.94 -24.94 12.43
C VAL A 614 20.99 -25.70 13.21
N ALA A 615 21.75 -26.56 12.52
CA ALA A 615 22.88 -27.28 13.07
C ALA A 615 24.19 -26.64 12.57
N ILE A 616 24.97 -26.08 13.49
CA ILE A 616 26.28 -25.48 13.19
C ILE A 616 27.36 -26.49 13.59
N THR A 617 28.01 -27.11 12.60
CA THR A 617 29.09 -28.08 12.84
C THR A 617 30.41 -27.36 12.99
N VAL A 618 31.06 -27.52 14.12
CA VAL A 618 32.42 -27.01 14.33
C VAL A 618 33.41 -27.97 13.68
N THR A 619 34.32 -27.47 12.87
CA THR A 619 35.36 -28.27 12.21
C THR A 619 36.72 -28.04 12.83
N ASP A 620 37.45 -29.14 13.00
CA ASP A 620 38.81 -29.20 13.52
C ASP A 620 39.75 -28.30 12.70
N VAL A 621 40.44 -27.40 13.40
CA VAL A 621 41.57 -26.62 12.93
C VAL A 621 42.77 -27.01 13.77
N ASN A 622 43.73 -27.70 13.15
CA ASN A 622 44.96 -28.19 13.78
C ASN A 622 45.48 -27.27 14.90
N ASP A 623 45.26 -27.70 16.13
CA ASP A 623 45.61 -26.96 17.31
C ASP A 623 47.13 -27.06 17.57
N THR A 624 47.88 -25.98 17.31
CA THR A 624 49.34 -26.02 17.52
C THR A 624 49.66 -25.89 19.00
N SER A 625 50.08 -27.02 19.58
CA SER A 625 50.67 -27.13 20.91
C SER A 625 51.88 -26.19 21.07
N GLY A 626 51.68 -25.09 21.81
CA GLY A 626 52.67 -24.36 22.62
C GLY A 626 53.94 -23.79 21.95
N GLY A 627 54.05 -22.45 21.85
CA GLY A 627 55.33 -21.81 21.51
C GLY A 627 55.39 -20.29 21.35
N GLY A 628 54.57 -19.48 22.03
CA GLY A 628 54.60 -18.01 21.89
C GLY A 628 55.85 -17.34 22.48
N GLY A 629 56.93 -17.23 21.69
CA GLY A 629 58.16 -16.51 22.04
C GLY A 629 58.63 -15.57 20.93
N VAL A 630 59.33 -14.49 21.32
CA VAL A 630 59.95 -13.52 20.39
C VAL A 630 61.20 -14.14 19.76
N LEU A 631 61.23 -14.31 18.44
CA LEU A 631 62.37 -14.79 17.67
C LEU A 631 63.20 -13.60 17.18
N THR A 632 64.42 -13.43 17.72
CA THR A 632 65.35 -12.35 17.32
C THR A 632 66.54 -12.90 16.52
N VAL A 633 66.69 -12.46 15.26
CA VAL A 633 67.75 -12.93 14.35
C VAL A 633 68.85 -11.87 14.22
N THR A 634 70.10 -12.26 14.45
CA THR A 634 71.30 -11.38 14.44
C THR A 634 72.36 -11.81 13.41
N GLY A 635 72.05 -12.78 12.53
CA GLY A 635 72.92 -13.31 11.48
C GLY A 635 72.13 -14.15 10.45
N SER A 636 72.78 -14.92 9.58
CA SER A 636 72.02 -15.78 8.65
C SER A 636 71.51 -17.04 9.34
N THR A 637 70.19 -17.24 9.34
CA THR A 637 69.53 -18.36 10.01
C THR A 637 68.64 -19.13 9.03
N GLY A 638 68.86 -20.44 8.99
CA GLY A 638 68.09 -21.38 8.18
C GLY A 638 66.75 -21.76 8.81
N PHE A 639 65.65 -21.78 8.05
CA PHE A 639 64.35 -22.26 8.53
C PHE A 639 63.63 -23.20 7.54
N THR A 640 62.68 -23.97 8.07
CA THR A 640 61.75 -24.83 7.30
C THR A 640 60.30 -24.49 7.66
N SER A 641 60.01 -24.25 8.94
CA SER A 641 58.73 -23.69 9.39
C SER A 641 58.90 -22.74 10.58
N ILE A 642 58.17 -21.62 10.59
CA ILE A 642 58.06 -20.70 11.75
C ILE A 642 56.57 -20.47 12.02
N ASP A 643 56.11 -20.70 13.24
CA ASP A 643 54.69 -20.57 13.61
C ASP A 643 54.51 -19.78 14.91
N ARG A 644 53.48 -18.93 14.99
CA ARG A 644 53.07 -18.15 16.19
C ARG A 644 54.22 -17.37 16.87
N ALA A 645 55.14 -16.82 16.09
CA ALA A 645 56.29 -16.06 16.59
C ALA A 645 56.10 -14.55 16.42
N THR A 646 56.70 -13.75 17.32
CA THR A 646 57.01 -12.35 17.00
C THR A 646 58.42 -12.28 16.44
N ILE A 647 58.57 -11.96 15.15
CA ILE A 647 59.86 -11.97 14.45
C ILE A 647 60.42 -10.55 14.37
N ASN A 648 61.63 -10.35 14.89
CA ASN A 648 62.40 -9.10 14.78
C ASN A 648 63.79 -9.40 14.19
N ILE A 649 64.10 -8.89 13.01
CA ILE A 649 65.40 -9.08 12.35
C ILE A 649 66.21 -7.80 12.47
N SER A 650 67.43 -7.88 13.02
CA SER A 650 68.31 -6.71 13.15
C SER A 650 69.21 -6.55 11.91
N VAL A 651 69.41 -5.30 11.48
CA VAL A 651 69.98 -4.66 10.25
C VAL A 651 71.12 -5.36 9.46
N THR A 652 71.59 -6.56 9.80
CA THR A 652 72.61 -7.31 9.03
C THR A 652 72.38 -8.82 8.92
N GLY A 653 71.26 -9.37 9.42
CA GLY A 653 70.93 -10.79 9.30
C GLY A 653 69.93 -11.08 8.16
N ASN A 654 70.15 -12.16 7.40
CA ASN A 654 69.21 -12.66 6.38
C ASN A 654 68.62 -14.00 6.82
N LEU A 655 67.29 -14.12 6.85
CA LEU A 655 66.64 -15.43 6.91
C LEU A 655 66.75 -16.07 5.51
N HIS A 656 67.18 -17.32 5.46
CA HIS A 656 67.32 -18.09 4.22
C HIS A 656 66.69 -19.47 4.44
N GLU A 657 65.92 -19.98 3.50
CA GLU A 657 65.33 -21.32 3.60
C GLU A 657 66.40 -22.39 3.37
N THR A 658 66.36 -23.51 4.12
CA THR A 658 67.37 -24.57 3.96
C THR A 658 66.99 -25.59 2.88
N GLY A 659 66.68 -25.12 1.67
CA GLY A 659 66.50 -25.96 0.46
C GLY A 659 65.27 -26.88 0.44
N SER A 660 64.19 -26.51 1.13
CA SER A 660 62.86 -27.15 1.06
C SER A 660 61.80 -26.08 1.37
N ALA A 661 60.58 -26.25 0.83
CA ALA A 661 59.52 -25.24 0.90
C ALA A 661 59.35 -24.66 2.32
N GLY A 662 59.65 -23.37 2.46
CA GLY A 662 59.58 -22.66 3.73
C GLY A 662 58.18 -22.16 4.01
N VAL A 663 57.68 -22.32 5.24
CA VAL A 663 56.38 -21.77 5.66
C VAL A 663 56.55 -20.92 6.90
N ILE A 664 56.07 -19.68 6.86
CA ILE A 664 55.82 -18.84 8.02
C ILE A 664 54.30 -18.81 8.21
N SER A 665 53.83 -18.98 9.44
CA SER A 665 52.40 -18.97 9.72
C SER A 665 52.03 -18.35 11.06
N ASN A 666 50.82 -17.78 11.14
CA ASN A 666 50.20 -17.24 12.35
C ASN A 666 51.11 -16.30 13.18
N SER A 667 52.06 -15.62 12.55
CA SER A 667 53.15 -14.88 13.18
C SER A 667 52.98 -13.37 13.02
N THR A 668 53.58 -12.60 13.93
CA THR A 668 53.70 -11.13 13.80
C THR A 668 55.14 -10.77 13.44
N ILE A 669 55.34 -10.23 12.25
CA ILE A 669 56.65 -9.82 11.75
C ILE A 669 56.73 -8.29 11.88
N ASN A 670 57.59 -7.78 12.76
CA ASN A 670 57.76 -6.33 12.93
C ASN A 670 58.92 -5.75 12.11
N ASP A 671 59.87 -6.58 11.66
CA ASP A 671 60.96 -6.19 10.75
C ASP A 671 61.47 -7.44 10.02
N LEU A 672 61.28 -7.49 8.69
CA LEU A 672 61.60 -8.66 7.86
C LEU A 672 63.04 -8.64 7.30
N GLY A 673 63.76 -7.53 7.39
CA GLY A 673 65.08 -7.40 6.75
C GLY A 673 65.04 -7.81 5.26
N SER A 674 66.14 -8.33 4.70
CA SER A 674 66.15 -8.91 3.34
C SER A 674 66.06 -10.43 3.39
N LEU A 675 65.05 -10.98 2.71
CA LEU A 675 64.91 -12.40 2.44
C LEU A 675 65.40 -12.67 1.02
N THR A 676 66.43 -13.49 0.86
CA THR A 676 66.88 -13.88 -0.49
C THR A 676 66.44 -15.31 -0.73
N GLU A 677 65.45 -15.50 -1.60
CA GLU A 677 65.00 -16.82 -1.97
C GLU A 677 65.82 -17.33 -3.17
N THR A 678 66.38 -18.53 -3.08
CA THR A 678 67.30 -19.12 -4.05
C THR A 678 66.82 -20.43 -4.71
N GLN A 679 65.72 -21.09 -4.27
CA GLN A 679 64.90 -22.03 -5.07
C GLN A 679 63.76 -22.76 -4.29
N ALA A 680 62.52 -22.63 -4.83
CA ALA A 680 61.32 -23.49 -4.74
C ALA A 680 60.39 -23.41 -3.49
N MET A 681 59.59 -22.34 -3.45
CA MET A 681 58.37 -22.10 -2.65
C MET A 681 58.55 -21.58 -1.20
N LEU A 682 58.16 -20.31 -1.00
CA LEU A 682 57.99 -19.68 0.30
C LEU A 682 56.51 -19.30 0.51
N ALA A 683 55.92 -19.70 1.63
CA ALA A 683 54.54 -19.36 1.98
C ALA A 683 54.45 -18.61 3.32
N PHE A 684 53.66 -17.54 3.34
CA PHE A 684 53.17 -16.84 4.52
C PHE A 684 51.69 -17.16 4.67
N VAL A 685 51.26 -17.60 5.84
CA VAL A 685 49.90 -18.12 6.06
C VAL A 685 49.33 -17.59 7.38
N ASN A 686 48.24 -16.83 7.34
CA ASN A 686 47.61 -16.21 8.53
C ASN A 686 48.54 -15.24 9.31
N ASP A 687 49.53 -14.64 8.64
CA ASP A 687 50.53 -13.78 9.29
C ASP A 687 50.09 -12.30 9.35
N THR A 688 50.67 -11.53 10.27
CA THR A 688 50.61 -10.06 10.28
C THR A 688 52.02 -9.48 10.10
N ILE A 689 52.21 -8.63 9.09
CA ILE A 689 53.51 -7.99 8.82
C ILE A 689 53.35 -6.47 9.02
N ALA A 690 54.06 -5.90 9.99
CA ALA A 690 53.97 -4.50 10.39
C ALA A 690 55.34 -3.79 10.27
N GLY A 691 55.34 -2.50 9.90
CA GLY A 691 56.49 -1.72 9.42
C GLY A 691 57.83 -1.76 10.20
N GLY A 692 58.92 -1.84 9.42
CA GLY A 692 60.34 -1.79 9.81
C GLY A 692 61.23 -1.35 8.63
N SER A 693 62.56 -1.19 8.82
CA SER A 693 63.45 -0.64 7.78
C SER A 693 63.72 -1.64 6.65
N ILE A 694 63.24 -1.26 5.48
CA ILE A 694 63.30 -1.87 4.14
C ILE A 694 64.41 -2.92 3.93
N GLY A 695 64.00 -4.17 3.68
CA GLY A 695 64.79 -5.13 2.92
C GLY A 695 63.90 -5.93 1.95
N ALA A 696 64.49 -6.33 0.83
CA ALA A 696 63.79 -6.99 -0.27
C ALA A 696 63.65 -8.51 -0.03
N ILE A 697 62.45 -9.04 -0.29
CA ILE A 697 62.20 -10.47 -0.56
C ILE A 697 62.45 -10.69 -2.05
N VAL A 698 63.55 -11.34 -2.40
CA VAL A 698 63.92 -11.58 -3.81
C VAL A 698 63.58 -13.02 -4.17
N ALA A 699 62.64 -13.24 -5.10
CA ALA A 699 62.37 -14.56 -5.67
C ALA A 699 63.20 -14.78 -6.93
N HIS A 700 64.13 -15.74 -6.91
CA HIS A 700 64.83 -16.20 -8.12
C HIS A 700 64.16 -17.48 -8.66
N ASP A 701 63.30 -17.34 -9.68
CA ASP A 701 62.62 -18.43 -10.41
C ASP A 701 61.66 -19.30 -9.55
N GLY A 702 61.20 -18.80 -8.39
CA GLY A 702 60.33 -19.50 -7.43
C GLY A 702 58.92 -18.89 -7.26
N THR A 703 58.12 -19.50 -6.38
CA THR A 703 56.76 -19.01 -6.03
C THR A 703 56.73 -18.47 -4.60
N ILE A 704 56.17 -17.28 -4.42
CA ILE A 704 55.83 -16.75 -3.08
C ILE A 704 54.31 -16.77 -2.93
N THR A 705 53.83 -17.32 -1.82
CA THR A 705 52.39 -17.38 -1.51
C THR A 705 52.10 -16.63 -0.23
N PHE A 706 51.12 -15.74 -0.27
CA PHE A 706 50.51 -15.09 0.88
C PHE A 706 49.08 -15.60 0.97
N ASP A 707 48.74 -16.27 2.06
CA ASP A 707 47.42 -16.84 2.28
C ASP A 707 46.87 -16.33 3.61
N ASN A 708 45.78 -15.57 3.57
CA ASN A 708 45.17 -14.92 4.74
C ASN A 708 46.13 -14.01 5.53
N VAL A 709 47.00 -13.28 4.84
CA VAL A 709 48.04 -12.43 5.45
C VAL A 709 47.56 -10.97 5.58
N HIS A 710 47.88 -10.31 6.70
CA HIS A 710 47.62 -8.90 6.94
C HIS A 710 48.89 -8.04 6.81
N LEU A 711 48.92 -7.08 5.89
CA LEU A 711 50.04 -6.15 5.69
C LEU A 711 49.68 -4.75 6.21
N ASP A 712 50.42 -4.25 7.22
CA ASP A 712 50.17 -2.97 7.90
C ASP A 712 51.32 -1.97 7.69
N GLY A 713 51.09 -0.94 6.85
CA GLY A 713 51.94 0.24 6.73
C GLY A 713 53.25 0.09 5.93
N MET A 714 53.29 -0.76 4.89
CA MET A 714 54.49 -1.03 4.09
C MET A 714 54.25 -0.78 2.59
N SER A 715 55.21 -0.13 1.90
CA SER A 715 55.22 -0.02 0.43
C SER A 715 56.05 -1.14 -0.20
N LEU A 716 55.54 -1.79 -1.25
CA LEU A 716 56.27 -2.75 -2.10
C LEU A 716 56.68 -2.08 -3.44
N ASP A 717 57.29 -0.89 -3.35
CA ASP A 717 57.85 -0.17 -4.49
C ASP A 717 59.27 -0.67 -4.82
N ALA A 718 59.46 -1.28 -5.99
CA ALA A 718 60.76 -1.81 -6.44
C ALA A 718 61.81 -0.70 -6.70
N THR A 719 61.39 0.55 -6.93
CA THR A 719 62.33 1.66 -7.18
C THR A 719 62.91 2.29 -5.92
N SER A 720 62.31 2.05 -4.74
CA SER A 720 62.82 2.51 -3.44
C SER A 720 63.23 1.38 -2.48
N GLY A 721 63.35 0.15 -3.00
CA GLY A 721 63.87 -1.02 -2.28
C GLY A 721 62.80 -1.90 -1.60
N GLY A 722 61.55 -1.84 -2.02
CA GLY A 722 60.38 -2.47 -1.40
C GLY A 722 60.46 -3.98 -1.13
N LEU A 723 59.43 -4.47 -0.40
CA LEU A 723 59.40 -5.79 0.22
C LEU A 723 59.49 -6.96 -0.76
N ILE A 724 59.14 -6.84 -2.05
CA ILE A 724 59.27 -7.95 -3.02
C ILE A 724 59.94 -7.42 -4.29
N GLU A 725 61.15 -7.89 -4.60
CA GLU A 725 61.75 -7.73 -5.93
C GLU A 725 61.53 -9.03 -6.71
N SER A 726 60.71 -8.98 -7.76
CA SER A 726 60.47 -10.10 -8.66
C SER A 726 61.47 -10.07 -9.83
N VAL A 727 62.02 -11.23 -10.19
CA VAL A 727 62.75 -11.40 -11.44
C VAL A 727 61.82 -12.03 -12.47
N ALA A 728 61.92 -11.63 -13.74
CA ALA A 728 61.09 -12.13 -14.83
C ALA A 728 60.98 -13.68 -14.81
N GLY A 729 59.76 -14.22 -14.69
CA GLY A 729 59.48 -15.66 -14.58
C GLY A 729 59.01 -16.13 -13.20
N SER A 730 58.98 -15.25 -12.19
CA SER A 730 58.48 -15.53 -10.84
C SER A 730 56.93 -15.53 -10.77
N THR A 731 56.33 -16.23 -9.81
CA THR A 731 54.87 -16.22 -9.57
C THR A 731 54.58 -15.82 -8.12
N ASN A 732 53.76 -14.78 -7.92
CA ASN A 732 53.30 -14.39 -6.60
C ASN A 732 51.81 -14.68 -6.47
N THR A 733 51.39 -15.35 -5.39
CA THR A 733 49.99 -15.72 -5.15
C THR A 733 49.49 -15.09 -3.86
N PHE A 734 48.36 -14.38 -3.93
CA PHE A 734 47.71 -13.70 -2.83
C PHE A 734 46.29 -14.24 -2.68
N ASN A 735 46.05 -14.96 -1.60
CA ASN A 735 44.74 -15.51 -1.26
C ASN A 735 44.27 -14.82 0.02
N ASN A 736 43.12 -14.13 -0.02
CA ASN A 736 42.51 -13.48 1.14
C ASN A 736 43.45 -12.51 1.90
N VAL A 737 44.22 -11.70 1.19
CA VAL A 737 45.24 -10.80 1.78
C VAL A 737 44.66 -9.42 2.08
N THR A 738 44.92 -8.91 3.29
CA THR A 738 44.52 -7.57 3.73
C THR A 738 45.61 -6.54 3.54
N LEU A 739 45.30 -5.41 2.89
CA LEU A 739 46.21 -4.30 2.62
C LEU A 739 45.68 -3.00 3.23
N LYS A 740 46.45 -2.37 4.13
CA LYS A 740 46.11 -1.04 4.67
C LYS A 740 46.65 0.12 3.81
N ALA A 741 46.09 1.32 4.02
CA ALA A 741 46.43 2.57 3.32
C ALA A 741 47.94 2.82 3.15
N GLY A 742 48.40 2.97 1.91
CA GLY A 742 49.78 3.30 1.55
C GLY A 742 50.69 2.14 1.15
N ALA A 743 50.18 0.90 1.08
CA ALA A 743 50.86 -0.18 0.36
C ALA A 743 50.74 0.03 -1.16
N VAL A 744 51.78 -0.34 -1.93
CA VAL A 744 51.87 -0.25 -3.40
C VAL A 744 52.58 -1.51 -3.88
N PHE A 745 52.13 -2.18 -4.97
CA PHE A 745 52.76 -3.38 -5.53
C PHE A 745 53.36 -3.12 -6.92
N ASP A 746 54.65 -2.81 -7.01
CA ASP A 746 55.34 -2.61 -8.30
C ASP A 746 55.88 -3.95 -8.85
N ASP A 747 55.44 -4.36 -10.04
CA ASP A 747 55.99 -5.50 -10.79
C ASP A 747 56.50 -5.05 -12.17
N SER A 748 57.40 -4.09 -12.16
CA SER A 748 58.08 -3.59 -13.35
C SER A 748 58.92 -4.62 -14.14
N ALA A 749 59.00 -5.88 -13.68
CA ALA A 749 59.79 -6.97 -14.29
C ALA A 749 58.98 -8.05 -15.06
N GLY A 750 57.63 -7.98 -15.10
CA GLY A 750 56.79 -8.85 -15.94
C GLY A 750 56.42 -10.21 -15.35
N SER A 751 56.10 -10.26 -14.06
CA SER A 751 55.65 -11.45 -13.33
C SER A 751 54.14 -11.68 -13.45
N VAL A 752 53.66 -12.82 -12.92
CA VAL A 752 52.23 -13.14 -12.81
C VAL A 752 51.79 -12.97 -11.36
N LEU A 753 50.79 -12.10 -11.15
CA LEU A 753 50.13 -11.91 -9.87
C LEU A 753 48.82 -12.71 -9.84
N ASN A 754 48.78 -13.78 -9.04
CA ASN A 754 47.57 -14.56 -8.82
C ASN A 754 46.81 -14.00 -7.61
N VAL A 755 45.55 -13.63 -7.78
CA VAL A 755 44.70 -13.13 -6.69
C VAL A 755 43.43 -13.98 -6.57
N SER A 756 43.02 -14.28 -5.33
CA SER A 756 41.71 -14.88 -5.01
C SER A 756 41.21 -14.43 -3.63
N GLY A 757 39.89 -14.36 -3.44
CA GLY A 757 39.27 -13.95 -2.17
C GLY A 757 39.09 -12.44 -1.99
N ALA A 758 38.84 -11.98 -0.76
CA ALA A 758 38.54 -10.58 -0.46
C ALA A 758 39.83 -9.74 -0.32
N LEU A 759 39.88 -8.60 -1.02
CA LEU A 759 40.85 -7.53 -0.80
C LEU A 759 40.20 -6.49 0.12
N ASN A 760 40.46 -6.57 1.43
CA ASN A 760 39.78 -5.72 2.41
C ASN A 760 40.54 -4.43 2.77
N ASN A 761 39.84 -3.31 2.53
CA ASN A 761 39.76 -2.07 3.30
C ASN A 761 41.00 -1.13 3.42
N SER A 762 40.90 0.01 2.73
CA SER A 762 41.69 1.26 2.80
C SER A 762 43.06 1.37 2.09
N GLY A 763 43.58 0.32 1.44
CA GLY A 763 44.83 0.35 0.65
C GLY A 763 44.66 0.44 -0.87
N THR A 764 45.72 0.88 -1.58
CA THR A 764 45.76 0.96 -3.07
C THR A 764 46.68 -0.16 -3.61
N ILE A 765 46.17 -1.07 -4.43
CA ILE A 765 47.02 -1.94 -5.27
C ILE A 765 47.35 -1.16 -6.55
N GLU A 766 48.43 -0.39 -6.54
CA GLU A 766 48.95 0.16 -7.79
C GLU A 766 49.76 -0.91 -8.53
N LEU A 767 49.35 -1.28 -9.74
CA LEU A 767 50.07 -2.24 -10.59
C LEU A 767 50.95 -1.47 -11.58
N PHE A 768 52.21 -1.23 -11.22
CA PHE A 768 53.17 -0.61 -12.13
C PHE A 768 53.77 -1.64 -13.09
N ASN A 769 53.58 -1.45 -14.41
CA ASN A 769 54.17 -2.26 -15.50
C ASN A 769 53.93 -3.80 -15.44
N ALA A 770 53.00 -4.30 -14.64
CA ALA A 770 52.69 -5.73 -14.56
C ALA A 770 52.08 -6.22 -15.89
N ALA A 771 52.72 -7.23 -16.53
CA ALA A 771 52.25 -7.70 -17.83
C ALA A 771 50.85 -8.35 -17.77
N LYS A 772 50.48 -8.95 -16.63
CA LYS A 772 49.22 -9.70 -16.46
C LYS A 772 48.90 -10.01 -14.98
N VAL A 773 47.74 -9.55 -14.48
CA VAL A 773 47.08 -10.05 -13.27
C VAL A 773 46.17 -11.21 -13.64
N VAL A 774 46.23 -12.29 -12.87
CA VAL A 774 45.44 -13.50 -13.12
C VAL A 774 44.57 -13.81 -11.92
N LEU A 775 43.25 -13.75 -12.11
CA LEU A 775 42.28 -14.24 -11.14
C LEU A 775 42.28 -15.76 -11.16
N THR A 776 42.47 -16.34 -9.98
CA THR A 776 42.49 -17.81 -9.77
C THR A 776 41.24 -18.34 -9.06
N GLY A 777 40.39 -17.41 -8.62
CA GLY A 777 39.03 -17.61 -8.13
C GLY A 777 38.28 -16.28 -8.17
N ASP A 778 37.09 -16.22 -7.59
CA ASP A 778 36.35 -14.97 -7.41
C ASP A 778 37.17 -13.97 -6.59
N ALA A 779 37.08 -12.70 -6.98
CA ALA A 779 37.80 -11.61 -6.34
C ALA A 779 36.85 -10.44 -6.06
N THR A 780 36.91 -9.93 -4.84
CA THR A 780 36.09 -8.79 -4.42
C THR A 780 36.99 -7.64 -3.94
N VAL A 781 36.81 -6.45 -4.50
CA VAL A 781 37.46 -5.21 -4.08
C VAL A 781 36.48 -4.45 -3.17
N ILE A 782 36.80 -4.37 -1.87
CA ILE A 782 35.86 -3.89 -0.85
C ILE A 782 36.32 -2.55 -0.23
N GLY A 783 35.38 -1.62 -0.01
CA GLY A 783 35.65 -0.33 0.67
C GLY A 783 36.57 0.58 -0.16
N ASN A 784 37.45 1.41 0.43
CA ASN A 784 38.35 2.29 -0.37
C ASN A 784 39.52 1.54 -1.08
N GLY A 785 39.38 0.25 -1.34
CA GLY A 785 40.39 -0.54 -2.05
C GLY A 785 40.48 -0.09 -3.51
N GLU A 786 41.68 0.11 -4.06
CA GLU A 786 41.87 0.58 -5.43
C GLU A 786 42.78 -0.37 -6.22
N ILE A 787 42.42 -0.75 -7.45
CA ILE A 787 43.31 -1.45 -8.40
C ILE A 787 43.67 -0.47 -9.51
N LYS A 788 44.92 -0.02 -9.56
CA LYS A 788 45.37 0.92 -10.59
C LYS A 788 46.13 0.19 -11.69
N LEU A 789 45.70 0.37 -12.94
CA LEU A 789 46.28 -0.27 -14.12
C LEU A 789 47.15 0.72 -14.89
N ASP A 790 48.36 0.31 -15.25
CA ASP A 790 49.22 1.03 -16.17
C ASP A 790 49.03 0.57 -17.64
N PRO A 791 49.34 1.42 -18.63
CA PRO A 791 49.23 1.06 -20.04
C PRO A 791 49.89 -0.27 -20.40
N GLY A 792 49.10 -1.22 -20.92
CA GLY A 792 49.56 -2.57 -21.29
C GLY A 792 49.27 -3.65 -20.24
N SER A 793 48.79 -3.26 -19.05
CA SER A 793 48.36 -4.19 -18.01
C SER A 793 47.05 -4.90 -18.40
N SER A 794 46.88 -6.13 -17.91
CA SER A 794 45.67 -6.92 -18.14
C SER A 794 45.19 -7.64 -16.88
N ILE A 795 43.90 -7.61 -16.59
CA ILE A 795 43.24 -8.48 -15.60
C ILE A 795 42.61 -9.65 -16.36
N LEU A 796 43.04 -10.88 -16.10
CA LEU A 796 42.61 -12.07 -16.83
C LEU A 796 42.18 -13.18 -15.87
N ASN A 797 41.37 -14.13 -16.33
CA ASN A 797 41.03 -15.33 -15.57
C ASN A 797 41.97 -16.50 -15.96
N SER A 798 42.40 -17.32 -14.98
CA SER A 798 43.21 -18.53 -15.18
C SER A 798 42.43 -19.78 -15.65
N GLY A 799 41.10 -19.75 -15.59
CA GLY A 799 40.20 -20.83 -16.02
C GLY A 799 39.05 -21.09 -15.04
N GLY A 800 37.87 -21.45 -15.58
CA GLY A 800 36.59 -21.43 -14.84
C GLY A 800 35.79 -20.15 -15.14
N HIS A 801 34.55 -20.04 -14.64
CA HIS A 801 33.81 -18.78 -14.64
C HIS A 801 34.01 -18.11 -13.28
N HIS A 802 34.64 -16.94 -13.25
CA HIS A 802 34.87 -16.17 -12.02
C HIS A 802 34.33 -14.75 -12.15
N THR A 803 33.97 -14.17 -11.02
CA THR A 803 33.47 -12.81 -10.90
C THR A 803 34.54 -11.90 -10.29
N LEU A 804 34.70 -10.72 -10.88
CA LEU A 804 35.39 -9.58 -10.28
C LEU A 804 34.33 -8.59 -9.81
N ASP A 805 34.21 -8.43 -8.50
CA ASP A 805 33.17 -7.62 -7.87
C ASP A 805 33.75 -6.38 -7.16
N LEU A 806 33.15 -5.21 -7.37
CA LEU A 806 33.53 -3.95 -6.75
C LEU A 806 32.50 -3.53 -5.69
N GLU A 807 32.59 -4.10 -4.49
CA GLU A 807 31.74 -3.75 -3.34
C GLU A 807 32.29 -2.54 -2.57
N GLY A 808 32.25 -1.37 -3.20
CA GLY A 808 32.76 -0.11 -2.64
C GLY A 808 34.16 0.29 -3.12
N GLY A 809 34.89 -0.63 -3.76
CA GLY A 809 36.25 -0.44 -4.28
C GLY A 809 36.35 0.16 -5.67
N THR A 810 37.55 0.62 -6.02
CA THR A 810 37.88 1.30 -7.27
C THR A 810 38.78 0.44 -8.16
N ILE A 811 38.52 0.41 -9.47
CA ILE A 811 39.54 0.10 -10.47
C ILE A 811 39.83 1.39 -11.23
N ASP A 812 41.09 1.76 -11.35
CA ASP A 812 41.54 3.02 -11.97
C ASP A 812 42.63 2.79 -13.04
N GLY A 813 42.84 3.75 -13.95
CA GLY A 813 44.01 3.84 -14.81
C GLY A 813 43.77 3.48 -16.28
N ALA A 814 44.65 2.65 -16.86
CA ALA A 814 44.71 2.28 -18.27
C ALA A 814 45.11 0.81 -18.46
N GLY A 815 44.50 0.07 -19.39
CA GLY A 815 44.76 -1.37 -19.54
C GLY A 815 43.59 -2.17 -20.12
N THR A 816 43.55 -3.47 -19.84
CA THR A 816 42.47 -4.38 -20.27
C THR A 816 41.90 -5.19 -19.11
N ILE A 817 40.57 -5.30 -19.02
CA ILE A 817 39.87 -6.20 -18.10
C ILE A 817 39.22 -7.30 -18.94
N GLY A 818 39.71 -8.53 -18.82
CA GLY A 818 39.31 -9.68 -19.62
C GLY A 818 40.01 -9.77 -20.99
N ASN A 819 39.82 -10.92 -21.64
CA ASN A 819 40.32 -11.26 -22.98
C ASN A 819 39.21 -11.65 -23.99
N GLY A 820 37.94 -11.55 -23.61
CA GLY A 820 36.76 -11.82 -24.45
C GLY A 820 36.34 -13.29 -24.54
N ASP A 821 36.86 -14.16 -23.66
CA ASP A 821 36.58 -15.60 -23.71
C ASP A 821 35.39 -16.06 -22.83
N HIS A 822 34.62 -15.11 -22.27
CA HIS A 822 33.46 -15.34 -21.40
C HIS A 822 33.81 -15.99 -20.05
N SER A 823 35.09 -16.05 -19.66
CA SER A 823 35.50 -16.62 -18.37
C SER A 823 35.38 -15.64 -17.19
N LEU A 824 35.29 -14.34 -17.46
CA LEU A 824 35.24 -13.30 -16.43
C LEU A 824 33.86 -12.62 -16.44
N THR A 825 33.28 -12.37 -15.28
CA THR A 825 32.15 -11.45 -15.11
C THR A 825 32.62 -10.26 -14.30
N LEU A 826 32.26 -9.05 -14.71
CA LEU A 826 32.55 -7.82 -13.96
C LEU A 826 31.25 -7.28 -13.37
N ASP A 827 31.20 -7.18 -12.04
CA ASP A 827 30.11 -6.55 -11.30
C ASP A 827 30.61 -5.30 -10.56
N ILE A 828 29.91 -4.18 -10.74
CA ILE A 828 30.23 -2.93 -10.06
C ILE A 828 29.14 -2.69 -9.02
N GLY A 829 29.37 -3.19 -7.80
CA GLY A 829 28.46 -3.06 -6.67
C GLY A 829 28.22 -1.62 -6.20
N PHE A 830 27.35 -1.46 -5.20
CA PHE A 830 27.06 -0.14 -4.62
C PHE A 830 28.33 0.51 -4.06
N SER A 831 28.51 1.80 -4.34
CA SER A 831 29.73 2.57 -3.99
C SER A 831 31.03 2.09 -4.65
N GLY A 832 31.02 1.03 -5.45
CA GLY A 832 32.16 0.64 -6.28
C GLY A 832 32.40 1.63 -7.42
N THR A 833 33.64 1.77 -7.87
CA THR A 833 34.04 2.72 -8.92
C THR A 833 34.89 2.03 -9.98
N LEU A 834 34.55 2.23 -11.26
CA LEU A 834 35.42 1.90 -12.39
C LEU A 834 35.80 3.21 -13.07
N GLU A 835 37.04 3.63 -12.91
CA GLU A 835 37.57 4.91 -13.35
C GLU A 835 38.62 4.70 -14.45
N ALA A 836 38.59 5.54 -15.48
CA ALA A 836 39.68 5.68 -16.44
C ALA A 836 40.25 7.09 -16.34
N ASN A 837 41.31 7.26 -15.54
CA ASN A 837 42.03 8.53 -15.42
C ASN A 837 43.47 8.53 -16.00
N GLY A 838 43.88 7.40 -16.60
CA GLY A 838 45.24 7.17 -17.08
C GLY A 838 45.63 7.90 -18.38
N SER A 839 46.89 7.73 -18.80
CA SER A 839 47.40 8.34 -20.06
C SER A 839 47.03 7.59 -21.34
N GLN A 840 46.39 6.42 -21.22
CA GLN A 840 45.94 5.54 -22.30
C GLN A 840 44.56 4.97 -21.95
N PRO A 841 43.84 4.34 -22.90
CA PRO A 841 42.51 3.82 -22.62
C PRO A 841 42.49 2.64 -21.64
N LEU A 842 41.40 2.55 -20.86
CA LEU A 842 41.00 1.34 -20.14
C LEU A 842 39.94 0.62 -20.98
N ALA A 843 40.14 -0.67 -21.26
CA ALA A 843 39.22 -1.46 -22.07
C ALA A 843 38.65 -2.64 -21.28
N VAL A 844 37.33 -2.81 -21.32
CA VAL A 844 36.61 -3.92 -20.69
C VAL A 844 36.14 -4.88 -21.79
N ASN A 845 36.66 -6.11 -21.74
CA ASN A 845 36.41 -7.17 -22.71
C ASN A 845 36.43 -8.53 -22.00
N THR A 846 35.43 -8.77 -21.18
CA THR A 846 35.22 -10.03 -20.47
C THR A 846 34.61 -11.10 -21.39
N GLY A 847 33.85 -10.69 -22.42
CA GLY A 847 33.03 -11.56 -23.26
C GLY A 847 31.64 -11.83 -22.65
N ASN A 848 31.39 -11.39 -21.42
CA ASN A 848 30.10 -11.45 -20.74
C ASN A 848 29.48 -10.05 -20.64
N SER A 849 28.30 -9.95 -20.04
CA SER A 849 27.70 -8.65 -19.70
C SER A 849 28.32 -8.07 -18.43
N VAL A 850 28.42 -6.74 -18.37
CA VAL A 850 28.85 -5.99 -17.19
C VAL A 850 27.62 -5.45 -16.46
N THR A 851 27.53 -5.67 -15.15
CA THR A 851 26.48 -5.08 -14.30
C THR A 851 27.03 -3.93 -13.49
N SER A 852 26.23 -2.87 -13.32
CA SER A 852 26.63 -1.71 -12.53
C SER A 852 25.50 -1.14 -11.67
N ASN A 853 25.82 -0.97 -10.39
CA ASN A 853 25.08 -0.24 -9.36
C ASN A 853 25.93 0.88 -8.72
N GLY A 854 27.22 0.97 -9.09
CA GLY A 854 28.20 1.95 -8.58
C GLY A 854 28.50 3.10 -9.56
N LEU A 855 29.73 3.60 -9.57
CA LEU A 855 30.22 4.68 -10.43
C LEU A 855 31.05 4.10 -11.59
N ILE A 856 30.74 4.50 -12.81
CA ILE A 856 31.61 4.31 -13.99
C ILE A 856 32.07 5.71 -14.40
N GLU A 857 33.37 5.97 -14.43
CA GLU A 857 33.90 7.30 -14.67
C GLU A 857 35.06 7.32 -15.66
N ALA A 858 35.12 8.34 -16.52
CA ALA A 858 36.29 8.62 -17.36
C ALA A 858 36.70 10.09 -17.20
N ILE A 859 37.97 10.31 -16.85
CA ILE A 859 38.57 11.63 -16.62
C ILE A 859 39.85 11.74 -17.45
N HIS A 860 39.95 12.65 -18.40
CA HIS A 860 41.13 12.82 -19.28
C HIS A 860 41.51 11.61 -20.19
N ALA A 861 40.88 10.44 -20.03
CA ALA A 861 41.20 9.20 -20.74
C ALA A 861 39.94 8.55 -21.37
N SER A 862 40.14 7.46 -22.10
CA SER A 862 39.02 6.71 -22.72
C SER A 862 38.72 5.41 -21.98
N LEU A 863 37.45 5.17 -21.65
CA LEU A 863 36.95 3.91 -21.12
C LEU A 863 36.12 3.19 -22.18
N ASN A 864 36.59 2.04 -22.68
CA ASN A 864 35.99 1.34 -23.79
C ASN A 864 35.39 0.00 -23.34
N PHE A 865 34.07 -0.14 -23.40
CA PHE A 865 33.37 -1.39 -23.17
C PHE A 865 33.15 -2.11 -24.50
N ASN A 866 33.81 -3.25 -24.67
CA ASN A 866 33.50 -4.20 -25.74
C ASN A 866 32.38 -5.16 -25.33
N ASP A 867 31.86 -5.06 -24.11
CA ASP A 867 30.77 -5.87 -23.58
C ASP A 867 29.47 -5.06 -23.47
N ALA A 868 28.33 -5.74 -23.34
CA ALA A 868 27.06 -5.08 -23.05
C ALA A 868 27.01 -4.64 -21.58
N VAL A 869 26.58 -3.41 -21.32
CA VAL A 869 26.54 -2.84 -19.97
C VAL A 869 25.10 -2.66 -19.48
N PHE A 870 24.80 -3.20 -18.31
CA PHE A 870 23.53 -3.07 -17.60
C PHE A 870 23.72 -2.22 -16.35
N ASN A 871 23.51 -0.92 -16.49
CA ASN A 871 23.52 0.01 -15.37
C ASN A 871 22.13 0.06 -14.73
N THR A 872 21.93 -0.57 -13.58
CA THR A 872 20.59 -0.68 -12.98
C THR A 872 20.26 0.56 -12.15
N PHE A 873 21.18 0.99 -11.28
CA PHE A 873 21.02 2.16 -10.41
C PHE A 873 22.26 3.07 -10.34
N GLY A 874 23.37 2.69 -10.99
CA GLY A 874 24.65 3.37 -10.89
C GLY A 874 24.72 4.72 -11.62
N THR A 875 25.82 5.43 -11.39
CA THR A 875 26.14 6.69 -12.07
C THR A 875 27.23 6.46 -13.10
N ILE A 876 27.06 6.97 -14.31
CA ILE A 876 28.07 6.98 -15.36
C ILE A 876 28.49 8.43 -15.57
N THR A 877 29.78 8.75 -15.48
CA THR A 877 30.29 10.13 -15.58
C THR A 877 31.43 10.22 -16.58
N ALA A 878 31.32 11.12 -17.56
CA ALA A 878 32.45 11.53 -18.40
C ALA A 878 32.82 12.97 -18.07
N ASP A 879 34.03 13.24 -17.58
CA ASP A 879 34.46 14.57 -17.13
C ASP A 879 35.88 14.92 -17.62
N GLN A 880 36.20 16.21 -17.63
CA GLN A 880 37.53 16.76 -17.94
C GLN A 880 38.14 16.25 -19.26
N GLY A 881 37.32 16.02 -20.30
CA GLY A 881 37.76 15.51 -21.59
C GLY A 881 37.85 13.99 -21.69
N GLY A 882 37.30 13.27 -20.71
CA GLY A 882 37.16 11.82 -20.75
C GLY A 882 36.18 11.36 -21.83
N MET A 883 36.40 10.16 -22.35
CA MET A 883 35.53 9.54 -23.36
C MET A 883 35.09 8.15 -22.91
N ILE A 884 33.81 7.83 -22.96
CA ILE A 884 33.32 6.46 -22.69
C ILE A 884 32.69 5.89 -23.95
N ASP A 885 33.13 4.70 -24.38
CA ASP A 885 32.64 4.02 -25.58
C ASP A 885 31.98 2.68 -25.21
N PHE A 886 30.65 2.60 -25.36
CA PHE A 886 29.83 1.41 -25.14
C PHE A 886 29.49 0.72 -26.47
N LYS A 887 30.40 -0.10 -26.98
CA LYS A 887 30.30 -0.66 -28.33
C LYS A 887 29.17 -1.67 -28.53
N ASN A 888 28.81 -2.41 -27.47
CA ASN A 888 27.79 -3.46 -27.51
C ASN A 888 26.49 -3.06 -26.79
N GLY A 889 26.29 -1.76 -26.57
CA GLY A 889 25.06 -1.19 -26.03
C GLY A 889 25.06 -0.99 -24.51
N LEU A 890 24.16 -0.11 -24.09
CA LEU A 890 23.99 0.32 -22.70
C LEU A 890 22.50 0.27 -22.35
N THR A 891 22.15 -0.49 -21.31
CA THR A 891 20.85 -0.38 -20.65
C THR A 891 21.03 0.46 -19.39
N ASN A 892 20.41 1.64 -19.33
CA ASN A 892 20.56 2.60 -18.24
C ASN A 892 19.26 2.75 -17.44
N GLY A 893 19.25 2.34 -16.18
CA GLY A 893 18.24 2.66 -15.17
C GLY A 893 18.69 3.73 -14.17
N GLY A 894 19.99 4.09 -14.16
CA GLY A 894 20.59 5.08 -13.27
C GLY A 894 20.83 6.46 -13.91
N ILE A 895 21.91 7.14 -13.49
CA ILE A 895 22.26 8.50 -13.97
C ILE A 895 23.44 8.43 -14.94
N VAL A 896 23.37 9.13 -16.07
CA VAL A 896 24.51 9.35 -16.97
C VAL A 896 24.80 10.86 -17.03
N ASN A 897 25.98 11.28 -16.61
CA ASN A 897 26.44 12.67 -16.61
C ASN A 897 27.59 12.85 -17.59
N VAL A 898 27.34 13.56 -18.68
CA VAL A 898 28.38 13.92 -19.66
C VAL A 898 28.71 15.40 -19.45
N HIS A 899 29.90 15.70 -18.93
CA HIS A 899 30.30 17.09 -18.67
C HIS A 899 30.91 17.75 -19.92
N THR A 900 30.98 19.08 -19.90
CA THR A 900 31.49 19.88 -21.02
C THR A 900 32.92 19.51 -21.42
N GLY A 901 33.09 19.22 -22.71
CA GLY A 901 34.37 18.81 -23.29
C GLY A 901 34.61 17.29 -23.29
N SER A 902 33.72 16.51 -22.66
CA SER A 902 33.76 15.04 -22.61
C SER A 902 32.78 14.40 -23.58
N GLU A 903 32.95 13.10 -23.86
CA GLU A 903 32.11 12.36 -24.79
C GLU A 903 31.65 11.00 -24.24
N VAL A 904 30.42 10.61 -24.50
CA VAL A 904 29.94 9.22 -24.35
C VAL A 904 29.44 8.75 -25.71
N ASP A 905 29.99 7.66 -26.23
CA ASP A 905 29.57 7.00 -27.47
C ASP A 905 28.91 5.66 -27.13
N VAL A 906 27.74 5.38 -27.70
CA VAL A 906 27.03 4.10 -27.60
C VAL A 906 26.76 3.61 -29.02
N SER A 907 27.70 2.85 -29.58
CA SER A 907 27.59 2.28 -30.93
C SER A 907 26.57 1.13 -31.03
N GLY A 908 25.89 0.79 -29.93
CA GLY A 908 24.80 -0.19 -29.89
C GLY A 908 23.43 0.44 -29.64
N ASN A 909 22.59 -0.25 -28.85
CA ASN A 909 21.36 0.33 -28.36
C ASN A 909 21.60 0.98 -26.99
N LEU A 910 21.26 2.27 -26.86
CA LEU A 910 20.99 2.90 -25.58
C LEU A 910 19.51 2.68 -25.23
N VAL A 911 19.25 1.85 -24.22
CA VAL A 911 17.93 1.71 -23.59
C VAL A 911 17.93 2.54 -22.31
N ASN A 912 17.44 3.78 -22.39
CA ASN A 912 17.41 4.71 -21.27
C ASN A 912 16.06 4.62 -20.53
N ASN A 913 16.07 4.01 -19.35
CA ASN A 913 15.00 4.03 -18.36
C ASN A 913 15.31 4.97 -17.17
N GLY A 914 16.54 5.49 -17.10
CA GLY A 914 17.02 6.44 -16.09
C GLY A 914 17.13 7.89 -16.59
N THR A 915 18.04 8.67 -16.00
CA THR A 915 18.25 10.09 -16.37
C THR A 915 19.61 10.27 -17.04
N VAL A 916 19.65 10.96 -18.18
CA VAL A 916 20.88 11.41 -18.81
C VAL A 916 20.97 12.92 -18.72
N LEU A 917 22.06 13.46 -18.20
CA LEU A 917 22.40 14.88 -18.16
C LEU A 917 23.62 15.11 -19.06
N ASP A 918 23.43 15.80 -20.18
CA ASP A 918 24.48 16.03 -21.16
C ASP A 918 24.81 17.52 -21.28
N SER A 919 26.00 17.88 -20.86
CA SER A 919 26.67 19.16 -21.07
C SER A 919 27.91 19.04 -21.96
N GLY A 920 28.18 17.85 -22.50
CA GLY A 920 29.32 17.49 -23.36
C GLY A 920 28.85 16.98 -24.71
N VAL A 921 29.21 15.75 -25.09
CA VAL A 921 28.74 15.09 -26.31
C VAL A 921 28.24 13.68 -25.99
N LEU A 922 26.98 13.37 -26.27
CA LEU A 922 26.45 12.01 -26.24
C LEU A 922 26.17 11.53 -27.66
N LYS A 923 26.86 10.49 -28.13
CA LYS A 923 26.60 9.82 -29.41
C LYS A 923 25.95 8.48 -29.19
N VAL A 924 24.90 8.18 -29.95
CA VAL A 924 24.17 6.92 -29.84
C VAL A 924 23.69 6.44 -31.20
N ASP A 925 23.85 5.14 -31.46
CA ASP A 925 23.35 4.51 -32.68
C ASP A 925 21.83 4.34 -32.62
N ASN A 926 21.29 3.71 -31.57
CA ASN A 926 19.84 3.69 -31.36
C ASN A 926 19.49 4.11 -29.94
N LEU A 927 18.52 5.00 -29.79
CA LEU A 927 18.05 5.50 -28.49
C LEU A 927 16.60 5.10 -28.26
N SER A 928 16.34 4.39 -27.16
CA SER A 928 15.01 3.92 -26.77
C SER A 928 14.82 3.97 -25.25
N GLY A 929 13.63 3.62 -24.75
CA GLY A 929 13.30 3.65 -23.33
C GLY A 929 12.39 4.82 -22.94
N THR A 930 12.12 4.95 -21.64
CA THR A 930 11.17 5.94 -21.06
C THR A 930 11.83 7.02 -20.21
N GLY A 931 13.14 6.92 -20.01
CA GLY A 931 13.94 7.86 -19.23
C GLY A 931 14.18 9.18 -19.96
N ALA A 932 14.38 10.26 -19.19
CA ALA A 932 14.64 11.59 -19.75
C ALA A 932 16.11 11.78 -20.15
N VAL A 933 16.33 12.44 -21.29
CA VAL A 933 17.65 12.91 -21.72
C VAL A 933 17.65 14.44 -21.73
N ASN A 934 18.39 15.03 -20.79
CA ASN A 934 18.45 16.47 -20.55
C ASN A 934 19.77 17.03 -21.09
N VAL A 935 19.72 17.72 -22.24
CA VAL A 935 20.89 18.29 -22.90
C VAL A 935 21.02 19.78 -22.52
N ASN A 936 21.96 20.11 -21.63
CA ASN A 936 22.21 21.44 -21.09
C ASN A 936 23.62 21.91 -21.46
N ASN A 937 23.79 22.77 -22.47
CA ASN A 937 25.12 23.18 -22.98
C ASN A 937 25.95 22.03 -23.59
N GLY A 938 25.31 20.93 -24.04
CA GLY A 938 25.91 19.76 -24.67
C GLY A 938 25.36 19.42 -26.07
N THR A 939 25.80 18.29 -26.63
CA THR A 939 25.43 17.84 -27.97
C THR A 939 25.02 16.37 -27.98
N LEU A 940 23.74 16.10 -28.24
CA LEU A 940 23.24 14.75 -28.49
C LEU A 940 23.32 14.43 -29.99
N VAL A 941 24.06 13.39 -30.37
CA VAL A 941 24.14 12.85 -31.73
C VAL A 941 23.43 11.50 -31.80
N VAL A 942 22.40 11.38 -32.62
CA VAL A 942 21.70 10.11 -32.86
C VAL A 942 21.85 9.72 -34.33
N THR A 943 22.55 8.62 -34.62
CA THR A 943 22.89 8.19 -35.99
C THR A 943 21.88 7.19 -36.58
N GLY A 944 21.16 6.44 -35.73
CA GLY A 944 20.11 5.48 -36.10
C GLY A 944 18.75 5.76 -35.43
N ASN A 945 18.07 4.74 -34.89
CA ASN A 945 16.65 4.88 -34.51
C ASN A 945 16.46 5.64 -33.19
N LEU A 946 15.53 6.62 -33.19
CA LEU A 946 14.97 7.21 -31.97
C LEU A 946 13.59 6.60 -31.68
N GLY A 947 13.46 5.97 -30.52
CA GLY A 947 12.26 5.27 -30.05
C GLY A 947 11.14 6.22 -29.62
N SER A 948 9.89 5.71 -29.62
CA SER A 948 8.72 6.59 -29.56
C SER A 948 8.44 7.24 -28.21
N ASN A 949 9.01 6.66 -27.16
CA ASN A 949 8.76 7.05 -25.77
C ASN A 949 9.93 7.86 -25.18
N VAL A 950 10.92 8.21 -26.02
CA VAL A 950 12.08 8.99 -25.59
C VAL A 950 11.66 10.44 -25.41
N VAL A 951 11.98 10.99 -24.24
CA VAL A 951 11.76 12.39 -23.90
C VAL A 951 13.10 13.12 -23.88
N LEU A 952 13.27 14.06 -24.81
CA LEU A 952 14.43 14.94 -24.86
C LEU A 952 14.05 16.30 -24.26
N THR A 953 14.89 16.84 -23.39
CA THR A 953 14.70 18.17 -22.80
C THR A 953 16.01 18.97 -22.77
N GLY A 954 15.93 20.29 -22.67
CA GLY A 954 17.10 21.16 -22.44
C GLY A 954 17.32 22.23 -23.50
N THR A 955 18.39 23.01 -23.33
CA THR A 955 18.60 24.29 -24.02
C THR A 955 19.72 24.26 -25.04
N ASP A 956 19.92 23.14 -25.76
CA ASP A 956 21.17 22.97 -26.52
C ASP A 956 21.10 22.20 -27.86
N SER A 957 22.23 21.67 -28.36
CA SER A 957 22.39 21.19 -29.74
C SER A 957 22.03 19.71 -29.92
N PHE A 958 21.28 19.40 -30.98
CA PHE A 958 20.92 18.03 -31.34
C PHE A 958 21.35 17.76 -32.77
N VAL A 959 22.05 16.66 -33.01
CA VAL A 959 22.51 16.22 -34.33
C VAL A 959 21.88 14.88 -34.66
N PHE A 960 21.12 14.81 -35.75
CA PHE A 960 20.59 13.54 -36.25
C PHE A 960 21.32 13.16 -37.54
N GLY A 961 21.86 11.95 -37.59
CA GLY A 961 22.63 11.42 -38.73
C GLY A 961 21.76 10.93 -39.90
N PRO A 962 22.37 10.58 -41.05
CA PRO A 962 21.68 10.22 -42.30
C PRO A 962 20.88 8.92 -42.25
N ASP A 963 21.22 8.01 -41.36
CA ASP A 963 20.53 6.73 -41.21
C ASP A 963 19.45 6.76 -40.10
N ALA A 964 19.21 7.94 -39.50
CA ALA A 964 18.25 8.11 -38.42
C ALA A 964 16.80 8.04 -38.90
N LYS A 965 16.21 6.83 -38.89
CA LYS A 965 14.80 6.60 -39.23
C LYS A 965 13.93 6.86 -37.99
N GLN A 966 13.44 8.09 -37.80
CA GLN A 966 12.50 8.38 -36.71
C GLN A 966 11.09 7.84 -36.99
N THR A 967 10.38 7.42 -35.94
CA THR A 967 8.95 7.06 -36.01
C THR A 967 8.01 7.87 -35.10
N SER A 968 8.48 8.63 -34.07
CA SER A 968 7.77 9.73 -33.36
C SER A 968 8.43 10.01 -31.99
N GLY A 969 9.06 11.16 -31.72
CA GLY A 969 9.63 11.48 -30.39
C GLY A 969 9.14 12.82 -29.82
N VAL A 970 9.26 13.04 -28.49
CA VAL A 970 8.86 14.29 -27.82
C VAL A 970 10.08 15.12 -27.42
N ILE A 971 10.15 16.36 -27.89
CA ILE A 971 11.14 17.36 -27.43
C ILE A 971 10.41 18.43 -26.63
N SER A 972 10.81 18.63 -25.38
CA SER A 972 10.19 19.58 -24.46
C SER A 972 11.18 20.61 -23.91
N ASN A 973 10.70 21.82 -23.59
CA ASN A 973 11.49 22.95 -23.04
C ASN A 973 12.59 23.53 -23.97
N TYR A 974 12.25 23.82 -25.23
CA TYR A 974 13.16 24.45 -26.19
C TYR A 974 13.38 25.95 -25.87
N THR A 975 14.63 26.37 -25.66
CA THR A 975 14.98 27.77 -25.35
C THR A 975 15.53 28.50 -26.59
N PRO A 976 15.23 29.79 -26.82
CA PRO A 976 15.72 30.53 -27.99
C PRO A 976 17.27 30.59 -28.05
N GLY A 977 17.87 30.15 -29.18
CA GLY A 977 19.32 30.20 -29.42
C GLY A 977 19.99 28.85 -29.67
N THR A 978 19.23 27.76 -29.58
CA THR A 978 19.66 26.37 -29.80
C THR A 978 19.72 25.95 -31.26
N THR A 979 20.67 25.09 -31.60
CA THR A 979 20.87 24.60 -32.97
C THR A 979 20.45 23.14 -33.09
N LEU A 980 19.29 22.88 -33.70
CA LEU A 980 18.95 21.55 -34.20
C LEU A 980 19.64 21.36 -35.56
N VAL A 981 20.66 20.51 -35.62
CA VAL A 981 21.35 20.12 -36.85
C VAL A 981 20.76 18.79 -37.32
N LEU A 982 20.22 18.79 -38.53
CA LEU A 982 19.72 17.58 -39.19
C LEU A 982 20.72 17.27 -40.29
N ASP A 983 21.74 16.47 -39.98
CA ASP A 983 22.80 16.15 -40.93
C ASP A 983 22.49 14.79 -41.57
N GLY A 984 22.01 14.81 -42.80
CA GLY A 984 21.73 13.57 -43.52
C GLY A 984 20.48 13.52 -44.37
N PHE A 985 19.69 14.59 -44.38
CA PHE A 985 18.70 14.77 -45.45
C PHE A 985 19.42 15.24 -46.73
N ASP A 986 19.14 14.62 -47.88
CA ASP A 986 19.61 15.13 -49.18
C ASP A 986 19.10 16.59 -49.37
N THR A 987 19.71 17.34 -50.30
CA THR A 987 19.59 18.79 -50.55
C THR A 987 18.16 19.36 -50.72
N LYS A 988 17.09 18.57 -50.54
CA LYS A 988 15.68 18.97 -50.51
C LYS A 988 14.91 18.27 -49.39
N VAL A 989 14.59 19.01 -48.33
CA VAL A 989 13.69 18.60 -47.23
C VAL A 989 12.37 19.33 -47.33
N ASN A 990 11.26 18.60 -47.26
CA ASN A 990 9.93 19.16 -47.02
C ASN A 990 9.71 19.31 -45.51
N VAL A 991 9.40 20.53 -45.07
CA VAL A 991 9.13 20.85 -43.67
C VAL A 991 7.64 21.19 -43.52
N ALA A 992 6.92 20.51 -42.64
CA ALA A 992 5.51 20.74 -42.35
C ALA A 992 5.29 20.84 -40.83
N PHE A 993 4.76 21.96 -40.35
CA PHE A 993 4.43 22.16 -38.94
C PHE A 993 2.91 22.24 -38.76
N ASP A 994 2.35 21.40 -37.89
CA ASP A 994 0.96 21.45 -37.47
C ASP A 994 0.85 22.21 -36.13
N THR A 995 0.29 23.41 -36.21
CA THR A 995 0.11 24.31 -35.06
C THR A 995 -0.97 23.88 -34.08
N GLN A 996 -1.85 22.93 -34.43
CA GLN A 996 -2.87 22.39 -33.52
C GLN A 996 -2.32 21.26 -32.65
N THR A 997 -1.45 20.44 -33.22
CA THR A 997 -0.85 19.29 -32.55
C THR A 997 0.57 19.57 -32.04
N ASN A 998 1.14 20.74 -32.40
CA ASN A 998 2.54 21.13 -32.18
C ASN A 998 3.54 20.14 -32.77
N ILE A 999 3.20 19.55 -33.92
CA ILE A 999 3.99 18.50 -34.56
C ILE A 999 4.78 19.10 -35.72
N LEU A 1000 6.11 18.98 -35.67
CA LEU A 1000 7.00 19.26 -36.79
C LEU A 1000 7.31 17.96 -37.54
N THR A 1001 6.97 17.92 -38.82
CA THR A 1001 7.25 16.81 -39.73
C THR A 1001 8.28 17.24 -40.77
N LEU A 1002 9.32 16.45 -40.95
CA LEU A 1002 10.37 16.64 -41.94
C LEU A 1002 10.37 15.43 -42.88
N THR A 1003 10.43 15.63 -44.18
CA THR A 1003 10.41 14.53 -45.15
C THR A 1003 11.42 14.78 -46.27
N ASP A 1004 12.32 13.83 -46.52
CA ASP A 1004 13.25 13.89 -47.67
C ASP A 1004 12.61 13.39 -48.98
N ALA A 1005 13.40 13.40 -50.06
CA ALA A 1005 13.00 12.88 -51.36
C ALA A 1005 12.81 11.35 -51.40
N ASP A 1006 13.38 10.62 -50.44
CA ASP A 1006 13.32 9.16 -50.29
C ASP A 1006 12.19 8.70 -49.34
N HIS A 1007 11.33 9.63 -48.89
CA HIS A 1007 10.20 9.43 -47.97
C HIS A 1007 10.58 9.02 -46.54
N HIS A 1008 11.81 9.29 -46.09
CA HIS A 1008 12.11 9.24 -44.66
C HIS A 1008 11.39 10.40 -43.98
N ALA A 1009 10.52 10.10 -43.01
CA ALA A 1009 9.73 11.07 -42.28
C ALA A 1009 10.20 11.14 -40.82
N MET A 1010 10.52 12.34 -40.35
CA MET A 1010 10.83 12.61 -38.95
C MET A 1010 9.70 13.44 -38.35
N THR A 1011 9.14 12.99 -37.22
CA THR A 1011 8.02 13.64 -36.53
C THR A 1011 8.43 14.00 -35.11
N LEU A 1012 8.46 15.31 -34.82
CA LEU A 1012 8.84 15.87 -33.54
C LEU A 1012 7.62 16.53 -32.88
N HIS A 1013 7.28 16.12 -31.65
CA HIS A 1013 6.32 16.85 -30.83
C HIS A 1013 7.04 17.96 -30.08
N LEU A 1014 6.67 19.22 -30.35
CA LEU A 1014 7.24 20.40 -29.73
C LEU A 1014 6.35 20.88 -28.59
N ALA A 1015 6.94 21.26 -27.46
CA ALA A 1015 6.19 21.90 -26.37
C ALA A 1015 5.70 23.32 -26.78
N PRO A 1016 4.55 23.80 -26.25
CA PRO A 1016 4.04 25.15 -26.50
C PRO A 1016 5.08 26.23 -26.17
N GLY A 1017 5.37 27.13 -27.12
CA GLY A 1017 6.35 28.22 -26.96
C GLY A 1017 7.75 27.94 -27.55
N SER A 1018 7.97 26.75 -28.11
CA SER A 1018 9.20 26.41 -28.85
C SER A 1018 9.28 27.18 -30.18
N LEU A 1019 10.44 27.77 -30.50
CA LEU A 1019 10.72 28.39 -31.82
C LEU A 1019 11.13 27.33 -32.85
N ILE A 1020 10.81 27.52 -34.13
CA ILE A 1020 11.13 26.56 -35.20
C ILE A 1020 12.63 26.72 -35.59
N PRO A 1021 13.42 25.63 -35.65
CA PRO A 1021 14.86 25.71 -35.90
C PRO A 1021 15.23 26.11 -37.34
N GLN A 1022 16.43 26.70 -37.49
CA GLN A 1022 17.03 27.06 -38.78
C GLN A 1022 17.69 25.84 -39.44
N ALA A 1023 17.16 25.38 -40.57
CA ALA A 1023 17.77 24.29 -41.34
C ALA A 1023 18.99 24.81 -42.12
N HIS A 1024 20.19 24.32 -41.77
CA HIS A 1024 21.42 24.66 -42.50
C HIS A 1024 21.40 24.04 -43.91
N GLY A 1025 21.24 24.88 -44.94
CA GLY A 1025 21.20 24.48 -46.36
C GLY A 1025 19.99 25.01 -47.14
N ALA A 1026 18.97 25.53 -46.47
CA ALA A 1026 17.84 26.21 -47.11
C ALA A 1026 18.19 27.69 -47.45
N PRO A 1027 17.65 28.27 -48.54
CA PRO A 1027 17.82 29.69 -48.86
C PRO A 1027 17.33 30.58 -47.70
N PRO A 1028 17.76 31.87 -47.63
CA PRO A 1028 17.65 32.74 -46.44
C PRO A 1028 16.23 33.07 -45.94
N ASP A 1029 15.19 32.51 -46.56
CA ASP A 1029 13.79 32.91 -46.36
C ASP A 1029 13.01 32.00 -45.38
N PHE A 1030 13.67 31.05 -44.71
CA PHE A 1030 13.05 30.25 -43.64
C PHE A 1030 13.57 30.68 -42.26
N LEU A 1031 12.91 31.72 -41.73
CA LEU A 1031 13.01 32.19 -40.35
C LEU A 1031 11.57 32.41 -39.87
N VAL A 1032 11.06 31.53 -39.00
CA VAL A 1032 9.86 31.78 -38.18
C VAL A 1032 10.11 31.32 -36.75
#